data_AF-A0A4V6QKU5-F1
#
_entry.id   AF-A0A4V6QKU5-F1
#
_cell.length_a   1.000
_cell.length_b   1.000
_cell.length_c   1.000
_cell.angle_alpha   90.00
_cell.angle_beta   90.00
_cell.angle_gamma   90.00
#
_symmetry.space_group_name_H-M   'P 1'
#
loop_
_entity.id
_entity.type
_entity.pdbx_description
1 polymer ?
#
loop_
_entity_poly.entity_id
_entity_poly.type
_entity_poly.pdbx_seq_one_letter_code
_entity_poly.pdbx_strand_id
1 'polypeptide(L)'
;MILDNRFASIKQLRTFSWAGKILITATLYFLLGHIGFFTAAYSGYASPVWPASGWALCALLLFGKSAAIGVGLGSFVYNLSTKLDILSEYPLAPQFWGAILIGCGSGLQALLGSIFYNKIVRDTDFTRSTAKVIRFLWMETFVCTTSASVANLGLFLMGIIPVETVASTWIFWWSGDMLGVFLYFPFFWSWLTPDLSSSKKNALRESIPVILLLVLITSVTFNVFRIKALELDYPIAYLLVTIVVWSSLQFGARESSLALTLISGLAIWGAIQGSTQFSASSRETSLLLLQSFLSAMSITSLLVLSVVRERREAERRLLHSHGELETLVTERTLELTRSNVSLDETEARYKRLFENVPIGIFECDYSRVKALLDSLPPMGNMQFYRFLSKNPEFMRECARSIRVVDANLETVKMFKTDSKEAVLQITKNIYDIGKSNDFVNLIYCIRLGLRALEYDVFLTAHDGSKFEATLRWSLPPESEKTFSSIIVTAEEITEKKEAERQLKASLREKDVMLKEIHHRVKNNLQAISSLFSLQADYVNDPKVHEAFAESQNRIQTMALIHDELYQSKDLGDIEFSGYANRLSAKIRSAYKIGPDIRLKTEMERLNLEVSVAIPLGLILNELLTNCFKYAFPSGFQPESGERSVTIRIAKEKDFGVLEISDTGCGLSGDSDPFEGPSFGLTLVQVLTRQLKGKLDFSSSLGKGTTFRIRFSVSQ
;
A
#
# COMPACT_ATOMS: atom_id res chain seq x y z
N MET A 1 45.63 24.62 -8.00
CA MET A 1 46.15 23.92 -6.81
C MET A 1 46.85 24.87 -5.83
N ILE A 2 46.31 26.08 -5.56
CA ILE A 2 46.88 27.07 -4.60
C ILE A 2 45.79 27.59 -3.62
N LEU A 3 44.57 27.02 -3.62
CA LEU A 3 43.40 27.66 -2.99
C LEU A 3 42.74 26.87 -1.83
N ASP A 4 43.34 25.79 -1.34
CA ASP A 4 42.94 25.17 -0.06
C ASP A 4 43.54 25.87 1.18
N ASN A 5 44.51 26.78 0.98
CA ASN A 5 45.22 27.43 2.09
C ASN A 5 44.44 28.53 2.85
N ARG A 6 43.20 28.87 2.46
CA ARG A 6 42.44 29.95 3.13
C ARG A 6 41.57 29.47 4.30
N PHE A 7 41.09 28.23 4.28
CA PHE A 7 40.45 27.60 5.45
C PHE A 7 41.49 27.28 6.54
N ALA A 8 42.76 27.17 6.16
CA ALA A 8 43.87 26.95 7.09
C ALA A 8 44.19 28.19 7.96
N SER A 9 43.94 29.43 7.50
CA SER A 9 44.49 30.63 8.17
C SER A 9 43.82 31.00 9.50
N ILE A 10 42.49 30.87 9.66
CA ILE A 10 41.85 31.11 10.98
C ILE A 10 42.11 29.98 11.96
N LYS A 11 42.05 28.74 11.49
CA LYS A 11 42.43 27.59 12.34
C LYS A 11 43.88 27.74 12.80
N GLN A 12 44.79 28.18 11.92
CA GLN A 12 46.18 28.52 12.26
C GLN A 12 46.28 29.70 13.25
N LEU A 13 45.50 30.77 13.05
CA LEU A 13 45.46 31.92 13.97
C LEU A 13 44.95 31.54 15.37
N ARG A 14 44.04 30.57 15.48
CA ARG A 14 43.57 30.03 16.76
C ARG A 14 44.56 29.06 17.41
N THR A 15 45.44 28.42 16.63
CA THR A 15 46.48 27.48 17.13
C THR A 15 47.74 28.16 17.69
N PHE A 16 47.89 29.49 17.57
CA PHE A 16 48.99 30.18 18.25
C PHE A 16 48.95 29.95 19.76
N SER A 17 50.14 29.81 20.36
CA SER A 17 50.30 29.75 21.80
C SER A 17 49.73 31.01 22.46
N TRP A 18 49.39 30.91 23.74
CA TRP A 18 48.87 32.04 24.52
C TRP A 18 49.81 33.27 24.44
N ALA A 19 51.12 33.04 24.55
CA ALA A 19 52.13 34.09 24.39
C ALA A 19 52.18 34.67 22.96
N GLY A 20 52.06 33.83 21.93
CA GLY A 20 52.02 34.28 20.54
C GLY A 20 50.83 35.19 20.23
N LYS A 21 49.63 34.87 20.78
CA LYS A 21 48.43 35.71 20.63
C LYS A 21 48.60 37.09 21.27
N ILE A 22 49.21 37.14 22.46
CA ILE A 22 49.51 38.39 23.16
C ILE A 22 50.50 39.22 22.37
N LEU A 23 51.60 38.62 21.90
CA LEU A 23 52.65 39.30 21.16
C LEU A 23 52.12 39.88 19.83
N ILE A 24 51.38 39.09 19.04
CA ILE A 24 50.77 39.56 17.79
C ILE A 24 49.82 40.73 18.05
N THR A 25 48.98 40.61 19.09
CA THR A 25 48.03 41.68 19.44
C THR A 25 48.77 42.95 19.85
N ALA A 26 49.79 42.84 20.70
CA ALA A 26 50.59 43.97 21.17
C ALA A 26 51.35 44.67 20.03
N THR A 27 52.03 43.90 19.18
CA THR A 27 52.79 44.45 18.04
C THR A 27 51.87 45.17 17.06
N LEU A 28 50.74 44.57 16.68
CA LEU A 28 49.79 45.21 15.75
C LEU A 28 49.12 46.44 16.37
N TYR A 29 48.76 46.39 17.65
CA TYR A 29 48.24 47.57 18.36
C TYR A 29 49.27 48.70 18.37
N PHE A 30 50.54 48.40 18.67
CA PHE A 30 51.64 49.37 18.66
C PHE A 30 51.85 50.02 17.28
N LEU A 31 51.86 49.21 16.22
CA LEU A 31 52.01 49.70 14.84
C LEU A 31 50.83 50.57 14.41
N LEU A 32 49.60 50.15 14.73
CA LEU A 32 48.39 50.93 14.43
C LEU A 32 48.30 52.22 15.26
N GLY A 33 48.86 52.24 16.48
CA GLY A 33 49.02 53.44 17.28
C GLY A 33 49.92 54.48 16.61
N HIS A 34 51.01 54.05 15.95
CA HIS A 34 51.86 54.95 15.16
C HIS A 34 51.13 55.54 13.94
N ILE A 35 50.30 54.74 13.27
CA ILE A 35 49.43 55.26 12.20
C ILE A 35 48.45 56.30 12.76
N GLY A 36 47.86 56.03 13.93
CA GLY A 36 47.03 56.99 14.67
C GLY A 36 47.78 58.25 15.12
N PHE A 37 49.09 58.18 15.37
CA PHE A 37 49.91 59.35 15.67
C PHE A 37 50.09 60.26 14.46
N PHE A 38 50.40 59.69 13.29
CA PHE A 38 50.50 60.47 12.05
C PHE A 38 49.21 61.24 11.75
N THR A 39 48.06 60.69 12.12
CA THR A 39 46.77 61.36 11.98
C THR A 39 46.49 62.41 13.06
N ALA A 40 47.12 62.30 14.24
CA ALA A 40 47.02 63.29 15.32
C ALA A 40 47.74 64.62 15.03
N ALA A 41 48.61 64.65 14.02
CA ALA A 41 49.26 65.87 13.50
C ALA A 41 48.26 66.98 13.10
N TYR A 42 46.99 66.62 12.88
CA TYR A 42 45.93 67.57 12.55
C TYR A 42 45.49 68.46 13.73
N SER A 43 45.36 67.91 14.93
CA SER A 43 44.92 68.66 16.12
C SER A 43 46.09 69.08 17.02
N GLY A 44 47.20 68.35 16.97
CA GLY A 44 48.38 68.56 17.81
C GLY A 44 48.32 67.87 19.17
N TYR A 45 47.21 67.23 19.56
CA TYR A 45 47.08 66.54 20.85
C TYR A 45 46.21 65.28 20.83
N ALA A 46 45.30 65.13 19.86
CA ALA A 46 44.41 63.97 19.76
C ALA A 46 44.22 63.49 18.31
N SER A 47 44.21 62.17 18.12
CA SER A 47 43.98 61.59 16.81
C SER A 47 42.51 61.68 16.39
N PRO A 48 42.16 62.06 15.14
CA PRO A 48 40.79 62.04 14.66
C PRO A 48 40.17 60.64 14.69
N VAL A 49 40.97 59.60 14.50
CA VAL A 49 40.56 58.19 14.51
C VAL A 49 41.68 57.36 15.12
N TRP A 50 41.34 56.36 15.93
CA TRP A 50 42.30 55.45 16.54
C TRP A 50 42.21 54.03 15.95
N PRO A 51 42.96 53.70 14.88
CA PRO A 51 42.84 52.39 14.19
C PRO A 51 43.09 51.19 15.10
N ALA A 52 43.92 51.37 16.13
CA ALA A 52 44.26 50.34 17.09
C ALA A 52 43.05 49.86 17.91
N SER A 53 42.04 50.72 18.15
CA SER A 53 40.80 50.34 18.84
C SER A 53 39.94 49.37 18.02
N GLY A 54 39.87 49.56 16.69
CA GLY A 54 39.20 48.60 15.79
C GLY A 54 39.91 47.25 15.72
N TRP A 55 41.24 47.24 15.73
CA TRP A 55 42.03 46.01 15.86
C TRP A 55 41.84 45.34 17.21
N ALA A 56 41.79 46.11 18.31
CA ALA A 56 41.65 45.56 19.66
C ALA A 56 40.38 44.71 19.81
N LEU A 57 39.22 45.21 19.35
CA LEU A 57 37.99 44.43 19.35
C LEU A 57 38.10 43.17 18.47
N CYS A 58 38.67 43.31 17.26
CA CYS A 58 38.89 42.19 16.35
C CYS A 58 39.79 41.10 16.98
N ALA A 59 40.91 41.50 17.58
CA ALA A 59 41.86 40.62 18.22
C ALA A 59 41.24 39.83 19.37
N LEU A 60 40.38 40.44 20.19
CA LEU A 60 39.70 39.71 21.26
C LEU A 60 38.62 38.76 20.75
N LEU A 61 37.92 39.10 19.67
CA LEU A 61 36.98 38.15 19.04
C LEU A 61 37.70 36.99 18.34
N LEU A 62 38.93 37.19 17.84
CA LEU A 62 39.73 36.14 17.19
C LEU A 62 40.51 35.28 18.19
N PHE A 63 41.17 35.90 19.17
CA PHE A 63 42.14 35.28 20.08
C PHE A 63 41.61 35.11 21.51
N GLY A 64 40.43 35.63 21.83
CA GLY A 64 39.81 35.54 23.15
C GLY A 64 40.36 36.55 24.16
N LYS A 65 39.96 36.38 25.42
CA LYS A 65 40.23 37.34 26.51
C LYS A 65 41.72 37.61 26.77
N SER A 66 42.61 36.67 26.42
CA SER A 66 44.06 36.87 26.57
C SER A 66 44.61 38.01 25.71
N ALA A 67 43.96 38.33 24.59
CA ALA A 67 44.36 39.46 23.77
C ALA A 67 44.19 40.81 24.47
N ALA A 68 43.38 40.92 25.53
CA ALA A 68 43.27 42.14 26.34
C ALA A 68 44.63 42.55 26.94
N ILE A 69 45.44 41.57 27.36
CA ILE A 69 46.80 41.81 27.86
C ILE A 69 47.69 42.33 26.73
N GLY A 70 47.56 41.77 25.53
CA GLY A 70 48.28 42.24 24.35
C GLY A 70 47.92 43.68 23.97
N VAL A 71 46.63 44.04 24.01
CA VAL A 71 46.15 45.42 23.80
C VAL A 71 46.77 46.36 24.82
N GLY A 72 46.72 45.99 26.11
CA GLY A 72 47.31 46.79 27.19
C GLY A 72 48.81 46.98 27.04
N LEU A 73 49.56 45.92 26.72
CA LEU A 73 51.01 45.99 26.50
C LEU A 73 51.36 46.82 25.26
N GLY A 74 50.66 46.61 24.14
CA GLY A 74 50.88 47.38 22.92
C GLY A 74 50.62 48.87 23.12
N SER A 75 49.54 49.21 23.83
CA SER A 75 49.19 50.59 24.20
C SER A 75 50.21 51.20 25.17
N PHE A 76 50.65 50.45 26.19
CA PHE A 76 51.69 50.89 27.12
C PHE A 76 53.02 51.20 26.41
N VAL A 77 53.52 50.26 25.59
CA VAL A 77 54.77 50.44 24.84
C VAL A 77 54.66 51.60 23.86
N TYR A 78 53.51 51.74 23.19
CA TYR A 78 53.25 52.86 22.30
C TYR A 78 53.37 54.19 23.06
N ASN A 79 52.59 54.38 24.12
CA ASN A 79 52.55 55.65 24.88
C ASN A 79 53.92 55.99 25.52
N LEU A 80 54.71 54.99 25.90
CA LEU A 80 56.07 55.19 26.38
C LEU A 80 57.04 55.58 25.26
N SER A 81 56.87 55.02 24.06
CA SER A 81 57.76 55.24 22.91
C SER A 81 57.55 56.60 22.22
N THR A 82 56.30 57.05 22.11
CA THR A 82 55.95 58.20 21.27
C THR A 82 56.20 59.53 21.99
N LYS A 83 56.64 59.48 23.26
CA LYS A 83 56.81 60.66 24.13
C LYS A 83 55.68 61.66 23.89
N LEU A 84 54.44 61.23 24.18
CA LEU A 84 53.23 62.05 24.04
C LEU A 84 53.57 63.50 24.43
N ASP A 85 53.26 64.52 23.62
CA ASP A 85 53.60 65.92 23.95
C ASP A 85 53.08 66.33 25.35
N ILE A 86 52.02 65.68 25.83
CA ILE A 86 51.42 65.87 27.16
C ILE A 86 52.25 65.21 28.29
N LEU A 87 52.95 64.11 28.00
CA LEU A 87 53.72 63.33 28.97
C LEU A 87 55.21 63.69 28.95
N SER A 88 55.74 64.13 27.81
CA SER A 88 57.17 64.40 27.57
C SER A 88 57.75 65.50 28.47
N GLU A 89 56.90 66.41 28.96
CA GLU A 89 57.24 67.50 29.89
C GLU A 89 57.39 67.06 31.36
N TYR A 90 56.90 65.86 31.72
CA TYR A 90 56.92 65.36 33.10
C TYR A 90 58.09 64.39 33.36
N PRO A 91 58.51 64.16 34.62
CA PRO A 91 59.52 63.15 34.96
C PRO A 91 59.11 61.72 34.54
N LEU A 92 60.09 60.81 34.44
CA LEU A 92 59.87 59.42 33.99
C LEU A 92 58.78 58.66 34.76
N ALA A 93 58.57 58.95 36.05
CA ALA A 93 57.60 58.24 36.88
C ALA A 93 56.13 58.54 36.48
N PRO A 94 55.67 59.81 36.42
CA PRO A 94 54.35 60.14 35.86
C PRO A 94 54.12 59.63 34.43
N GLN A 95 55.15 59.67 33.57
CA GLN A 95 55.08 59.13 32.21
C GLN A 95 54.78 57.64 32.19
N PHE A 96 55.51 56.88 33.00
CA PHE A 96 55.37 55.43 33.11
C PHE A 96 53.98 55.04 33.64
N TRP A 97 53.52 55.70 34.71
CA TRP A 97 52.21 55.42 35.29
C TRP A 97 51.04 55.87 34.39
N GLY A 98 51.19 57.00 33.70
CA GLY A 98 50.24 57.45 32.69
C GLY A 98 50.10 56.43 31.55
N ALA A 99 51.22 55.93 31.02
CA ALA A 99 51.21 54.90 29.98
C ALA A 99 50.55 53.60 30.44
N ILE A 100 50.74 53.18 31.70
CA ILE A 100 50.06 52.02 32.29
C ILE A 100 48.55 52.24 32.33
N LEU A 101 48.09 53.39 32.81
CA LEU A 101 46.66 53.68 32.93
C LEU A 101 45.96 53.71 31.58
N ILE A 102 46.59 54.32 30.56
CA ILE A 102 46.11 54.32 29.18
C ILE A 102 46.02 52.89 28.63
N GLY A 103 47.05 52.08 28.88
CA GLY A 103 47.08 50.67 28.48
C GLY A 103 45.99 49.85 29.15
N CYS A 104 45.77 50.02 30.45
CA CYS A 104 44.70 49.38 31.21
C CYS A 104 43.31 49.78 30.68
N GLY A 105 43.09 51.08 30.41
CA GLY A 105 41.85 51.59 29.81
C GLY A 105 41.57 50.99 28.44
N SER A 106 42.57 50.95 27.57
CA SER A 106 42.49 50.35 26.23
C SER A 106 42.18 48.84 26.29
N GLY A 107 42.86 48.12 27.18
CA GLY A 107 42.65 46.68 27.39
C GLY A 107 41.26 46.36 27.95
N LEU A 108 40.77 47.19 28.89
CA LEU A 108 39.45 47.06 29.48
C LEU A 108 38.34 47.37 28.47
N GLN A 109 38.47 48.44 27.68
CA GLN A 109 37.55 48.75 26.58
C GLN A 109 37.40 47.57 25.63
N ALA A 110 38.52 47.03 25.15
CA ALA A 110 38.49 45.90 24.23
C ALA A 110 37.81 44.67 24.85
N LEU A 111 38.12 44.38 26.13
CA LEU A 111 37.53 43.26 26.87
C LEU A 111 36.01 43.41 27.01
N LEU A 112 35.54 44.58 27.42
CA LEU A 112 34.11 44.87 27.53
C LEU A 112 33.44 44.80 26.15
N GLY A 113 34.06 45.35 25.11
CA GLY A 113 33.56 45.27 23.73
C GLY A 113 33.37 43.82 23.29
N SER A 114 34.35 42.95 23.51
CA SER A 114 34.25 41.53 23.19
C SER A 114 33.15 40.81 23.99
N ILE A 115 32.99 41.11 25.28
CA ILE A 115 31.95 40.52 26.13
C ILE A 115 30.56 40.94 25.66
N PHE A 116 30.35 42.25 25.45
CA PHE A 116 29.05 42.78 25.04
C PHE A 116 28.71 42.42 23.60
N TYR A 117 29.70 42.38 22.69
CA TYR A 117 29.49 41.95 21.30
C TYR A 117 28.87 40.56 21.27
N ASN A 118 29.48 39.60 21.98
CA ASN A 118 28.99 38.23 22.06
C ASN A 118 27.62 38.13 22.75
N LYS A 119 27.29 39.06 23.67
CA LYS A 119 26.02 39.04 24.43
C LYS A 119 24.87 39.72 23.70
N ILE A 120 25.11 40.80 22.97
CA ILE A 120 24.10 41.71 22.40
C ILE A 120 23.92 41.47 20.89
N VAL A 121 25.02 41.29 20.15
CA VAL A 121 24.98 41.05 18.69
C VAL A 121 24.69 39.57 18.39
N ARG A 122 25.26 38.66 19.20
CA ARG A 122 25.03 37.20 19.15
C ARG A 122 25.15 36.58 17.75
N ASP A 123 26.05 37.09 16.93
CA ASP A 123 26.36 36.58 15.60
C ASP A 123 27.83 36.84 15.29
N THR A 124 28.44 35.96 14.51
CA THR A 124 29.79 36.17 13.96
C THR A 124 29.77 37.23 12.85
N ASP A 125 28.63 37.43 12.19
CA ASP A 125 28.44 38.44 11.15
C ASP A 125 27.35 39.44 11.53
N PHE A 126 27.76 40.54 12.15
CA PHE A 126 26.85 41.62 12.56
C PHE A 126 26.22 42.38 11.38
N THR A 127 26.74 42.23 10.15
CA THR A 127 26.22 42.92 8.97
C THR A 127 25.06 42.18 8.29
N ARG A 128 24.65 41.00 8.79
CA ARG A 128 23.53 40.25 8.20
C ARG A 128 22.15 40.90 8.39
N SER A 129 22.02 41.76 9.38
CA SER A 129 20.75 42.42 9.68
C SER A 129 20.99 43.83 10.16
N THR A 130 20.14 44.74 9.72
CA THR A 130 20.18 46.15 10.11
C THR A 130 20.07 46.32 11.63
N ALA A 131 19.27 45.50 12.31
CA ALA A 131 19.13 45.53 13.76
C ALA A 131 20.43 45.19 14.50
N LYS A 132 21.26 44.29 13.94
CA LYS A 132 22.55 43.90 14.53
C LYS A 132 23.61 44.98 14.36
N VAL A 133 23.63 45.64 13.20
CA VAL A 133 24.47 46.82 12.98
C VAL A 133 24.12 47.94 13.96
N ILE A 134 22.83 48.25 14.14
CA ILE A 134 22.39 49.27 15.11
C ILE A 134 22.84 48.91 16.53
N ARG A 135 22.67 47.65 16.95
CA ARG A 135 23.14 47.18 18.26
C ARG A 135 24.65 47.32 18.41
N PHE A 136 25.41 46.95 17.37
CA PHE A 136 26.87 47.09 17.34
C PHE A 136 27.29 48.56 17.50
N LEU A 137 26.71 49.46 16.70
CA LEU A 137 27.02 50.89 16.75
C LEU A 137 26.76 51.48 18.14
N TRP A 138 25.55 51.33 18.68
CA TRP A 138 25.21 51.84 20.02
C TRP A 138 26.09 51.25 21.11
N MET A 139 26.30 49.93 21.08
CA MET A 139 27.11 49.25 22.08
C MET A 139 28.54 49.76 22.08
N GLU A 140 29.20 49.83 20.92
CA GLU A 140 30.60 50.27 20.84
C GLU A 140 30.74 51.76 21.15
N THR A 141 29.76 52.60 20.81
CA THR A 141 29.72 54.00 21.27
C THR A 141 29.80 54.10 22.79
N PHE A 142 29.08 53.26 23.53
CA PHE A 142 29.16 53.24 25.00
C PHE A 142 30.43 52.57 25.52
N VAL A 143 30.84 51.44 24.93
CA VAL A 143 32.05 50.72 25.35
C VAL A 143 33.31 51.60 25.21
N CYS A 144 33.40 52.40 24.14
CA CYS A 144 34.53 53.29 23.90
C CYS A 144 34.67 54.41 24.95
N THR A 145 33.63 54.70 25.74
CA THR A 145 33.75 55.63 26.87
C THR A 145 34.66 55.09 27.97
N THR A 146 34.91 53.77 28.01
CA THR A 146 35.70 53.12 29.04
C THR A 146 37.17 53.56 28.99
N SER A 147 37.81 53.49 27.81
CA SER A 147 39.22 53.88 27.66
C SER A 147 39.39 55.36 27.97
N ALA A 148 38.57 56.22 27.36
CA ALA A 148 38.56 57.65 27.60
C ALA A 148 38.36 57.99 29.09
N SER A 149 37.43 57.32 29.79
CA SER A 149 37.17 57.60 31.21
C SER A 149 38.31 57.14 32.11
N VAL A 150 38.83 55.93 31.92
CA VAL A 150 39.93 55.39 32.75
C VAL A 150 41.21 56.19 32.56
N ALA A 151 41.55 56.49 31.30
CA ALA A 151 42.77 57.22 30.98
C ALA A 151 42.69 58.69 31.43
N ASN A 152 41.59 59.38 31.11
CA ASN A 152 41.43 60.80 31.42
C ASN A 152 41.31 61.07 32.93
N LEU A 153 40.56 60.24 33.66
CA LEU A 153 40.51 60.31 35.13
C LEU A 153 41.89 60.05 35.75
N GLY A 154 42.61 59.06 35.23
CA GLY A 154 43.95 58.71 35.67
C GLY A 154 44.95 59.85 35.51
N LEU A 155 45.00 60.47 34.33
CA LEU A 155 45.87 61.60 34.04
C LEU A 155 45.50 62.84 34.85
N PHE A 156 44.21 63.09 35.07
CA PHE A 156 43.74 64.20 35.90
C PHE A 156 44.18 64.04 37.36
N LEU A 157 43.99 62.85 37.95
CA LEU A 157 44.40 62.57 39.32
C LEU A 157 45.92 62.65 39.54
N MET A 158 46.71 62.42 38.49
CA MET A 158 48.17 62.58 38.49
C MET A 158 48.62 64.02 38.28
N GLY A 159 47.69 64.96 38.06
CA GLY A 159 48.00 66.37 37.79
C GLY A 159 48.62 66.61 36.41
N ILE A 160 48.52 65.65 35.48
CA ILE A 160 49.10 65.74 34.14
C ILE A 160 48.24 66.61 33.22
N ILE A 161 46.91 66.52 33.35
CA ILE A 161 45.96 67.34 32.60
C ILE A 161 45.19 68.32 33.51
N PRO A 162 45.06 69.60 33.14
CA PRO A 162 44.25 70.58 33.86
C PRO A 162 42.75 70.26 33.85
N VAL A 163 42.01 70.72 34.87
CA VAL A 163 40.56 70.47 34.98
C VAL A 163 39.78 71.06 33.80
N GLU A 164 40.25 72.17 33.22
CA GLU A 164 39.56 72.85 32.11
C GLU A 164 39.59 72.02 30.82
N THR A 165 40.60 71.16 30.64
CA THR A 165 40.79 70.35 29.42
C THR A 165 40.28 68.92 29.58
N VAL A 166 39.84 68.50 30.77
CA VAL A 166 39.31 67.16 31.03
C VAL A 166 38.15 66.84 30.09
N ALA A 167 37.19 67.75 29.92
CA ALA A 167 36.01 67.51 29.09
C ALA A 167 36.35 67.38 27.60
N SER A 168 37.16 68.29 27.06
CA SER A 168 37.58 68.26 25.65
C SER A 168 38.41 67.02 25.36
N THR A 169 39.39 66.69 26.22
CA THR A 169 40.25 65.51 26.07
C THR A 169 39.42 64.23 26.08
N TRP A 170 38.43 64.13 26.97
CA TRP A 170 37.53 62.98 27.03
C TRP A 170 36.73 62.81 25.73
N ILE A 171 36.13 63.88 25.20
CA ILE A 171 35.31 63.85 23.98
C ILE A 171 36.15 63.39 22.79
N PHE A 172 37.33 63.97 22.59
CA PHE A 172 38.18 63.64 21.45
C PHE A 172 38.73 62.22 21.50
N TRP A 173 39.09 61.74 22.71
CA TRP A 173 39.58 60.39 22.90
C TRP A 173 38.50 59.35 22.65
N TRP A 174 37.31 59.56 23.23
CA TRP A 174 36.15 58.69 23.04
C TRP A 174 35.73 58.63 21.56
N SER A 175 35.61 59.78 20.91
CA SER A 175 35.24 59.88 19.50
C SER A 175 36.28 59.22 18.59
N GLY A 176 37.57 59.41 18.86
CA GLY A 176 38.67 58.77 18.14
C GLY A 176 38.64 57.23 18.26
N ASP A 177 38.41 56.70 19.47
CA ASP A 177 38.28 55.27 19.72
C ASP A 177 37.05 54.67 19.05
N MET A 178 35.89 55.34 19.16
CA MET A 178 34.63 54.91 18.52
C MET A 178 34.79 54.84 17.00
N LEU A 179 35.34 55.88 16.37
CA LEU A 179 35.60 55.89 14.93
C LEU A 179 36.63 54.85 14.52
N GLY A 180 37.62 54.61 15.39
CA GLY A 180 38.58 53.53 15.25
C GLY A 180 37.90 52.18 15.11
N VAL A 181 36.91 51.92 15.96
CA VAL A 181 36.07 50.72 15.88
C VAL A 181 35.20 50.75 14.62
N PHE A 182 34.42 51.81 14.36
CA PHE A 182 33.48 51.84 13.24
C PHE A 182 34.14 51.70 11.86
N LEU A 183 35.35 52.22 11.69
CA LEU A 183 36.07 52.17 10.41
C LEU A 183 36.93 50.90 10.28
N TYR A 184 37.74 50.60 11.29
CA TYR A 184 38.78 49.58 11.16
C TYR A 184 38.34 48.19 11.64
N PHE A 185 37.39 48.09 12.58
CA PHE A 185 36.87 46.77 12.97
C PHE A 185 36.21 46.03 11.79
N PRO A 186 35.27 46.62 11.02
CA PRO A 186 34.67 45.95 9.86
C PRO A 186 35.71 45.57 8.80
N PHE A 187 36.75 46.40 8.63
CA PHE A 187 37.87 46.09 7.76
C PHE A 187 38.63 44.85 8.23
N PHE A 188 39.20 44.85 9.44
CA PHE A 188 39.94 43.68 9.93
C PHE A 188 39.06 42.43 9.99
N TRP A 189 37.82 42.57 10.47
CA TRP A 189 36.90 41.45 10.63
C TRP A 189 36.57 40.82 9.29
N SER A 190 36.13 41.60 8.29
CA SER A 190 35.73 41.06 6.97
C SER A 190 36.89 40.43 6.20
N TRP A 191 38.12 40.92 6.39
CA TRP A 191 39.31 40.39 5.72
C TRP A 191 39.88 39.15 6.41
N LEU A 192 39.82 39.09 7.75
CA LEU A 192 40.33 37.96 8.52
C LEU A 192 39.31 36.82 8.67
N THR A 193 38.01 37.05 8.40
CA THR A 193 36.95 36.03 8.48
C THR A 193 36.45 35.55 7.10
N PRO A 194 36.57 34.24 6.74
CA PRO A 194 36.26 33.73 5.41
C PRO A 194 34.76 33.62 5.12
N ASP A 195 33.91 33.35 6.12
CA ASP A 195 32.45 33.23 5.91
C ASP A 195 31.79 34.56 5.54
N LEU A 196 32.36 35.68 6.00
CA LEU A 196 31.95 37.03 5.60
C LEU A 196 32.43 37.42 4.19
N SER A 197 33.22 36.56 3.53
CA SER A 197 33.99 36.90 2.34
C SER A 197 33.53 36.28 1.03
N SER A 198 32.23 36.02 0.90
CA SER A 198 31.60 35.37 -0.26
C SER A 198 31.74 36.09 -1.62
N SER A 199 32.73 36.96 -1.77
CA SER A 199 33.16 37.59 -3.01
C SER A 199 33.59 36.51 -4.01
N LYS A 200 32.92 36.48 -5.17
CA LYS A 200 33.25 35.57 -6.29
C LYS A 200 34.73 35.77 -6.67
N LYS A 201 35.41 34.74 -7.18
CA LYS A 201 36.84 34.81 -7.59
C LYS A 201 37.20 36.02 -8.48
N ASN A 202 36.23 36.59 -9.21
CA ASN A 202 36.42 37.76 -10.07
C ASN A 202 36.09 39.11 -9.42
N ALA A 203 35.38 39.12 -8.29
CA ALA A 203 34.88 40.36 -7.69
C ALA A 203 36.02 41.25 -7.15
N LEU A 204 37.15 40.69 -6.71
CA LEU A 204 38.31 41.51 -6.31
C LEU A 204 38.97 42.22 -7.49
N ARG A 205 39.02 41.58 -8.66
CA ARG A 205 39.52 42.17 -9.91
C ARG A 205 38.56 43.25 -10.43
N GLU A 206 37.25 43.01 -10.32
CA GLU A 206 36.20 43.96 -10.71
C GLU A 206 36.08 45.15 -9.74
N SER A 207 36.48 44.97 -8.48
CA SER A 207 36.43 46.03 -7.46
C SER A 207 37.63 46.98 -7.52
N ILE A 208 38.78 46.56 -8.03
CA ILE A 208 40.00 47.40 -8.10
C ILE A 208 39.78 48.69 -8.92
N PRO A 209 39.28 48.66 -10.18
CA PRO A 209 39.06 49.87 -10.96
C PRO A 209 38.10 50.83 -10.27
N VAL A 210 37.10 50.26 -9.60
CA VAL A 210 36.10 51.04 -8.88
C VAL A 210 36.71 51.68 -7.64
N ILE A 211 37.41 50.94 -6.79
CA ILE A 211 38.11 51.47 -5.62
C ILE A 211 39.12 52.55 -6.04
N LEU A 212 39.84 52.36 -7.15
CA LEU A 212 40.73 53.37 -7.71
C LEU A 212 39.98 54.63 -8.15
N LEU A 213 38.79 54.49 -8.74
CA LEU A 213 37.92 55.61 -9.06
C LEU A 213 37.41 56.32 -7.80
N LEU A 214 37.03 55.58 -6.75
CA LEU A 214 36.62 56.15 -5.46
C LEU A 214 37.76 56.97 -4.84
N VAL A 215 38.98 56.42 -4.86
CA VAL A 215 40.20 57.07 -4.40
C VAL A 215 40.51 58.30 -5.23
N LEU A 216 40.36 58.23 -6.56
CA LEU A 216 40.56 59.36 -7.46
C LEU A 216 39.56 60.48 -7.18
N ILE A 217 38.26 60.18 -7.09
CA ILE A 217 37.22 61.17 -6.80
C ILE A 217 37.47 61.81 -5.42
N THR A 218 37.79 60.99 -4.42
CA THR A 218 38.14 61.49 -3.07
C THR A 218 39.36 62.40 -3.13
N SER A 219 40.41 62.00 -3.85
CA SER A 219 41.62 62.81 -4.04
C SER A 219 41.31 64.12 -4.76
N VAL A 220 40.44 64.12 -5.78
CA VAL A 220 39.97 65.33 -6.48
C VAL A 220 39.20 66.24 -5.53
N THR A 221 38.26 65.69 -4.74
CA THR A 221 37.49 66.45 -3.75
C THR A 221 38.38 67.18 -2.75
N PHE A 222 39.48 66.56 -2.30
CA PHE A 222 40.38 67.17 -1.32
C PHE A 222 41.54 67.99 -1.93
N ASN A 223 42.00 67.69 -3.15
CA ASN A 223 43.17 68.34 -3.77
C ASN A 223 42.83 69.34 -4.89
N VAL A 224 41.76 69.17 -5.67
CA VAL A 224 41.41 70.05 -6.81
C VAL A 224 40.62 71.28 -6.36
N PHE A 225 39.74 71.14 -5.36
CA PHE A 225 39.07 72.29 -4.72
C PHE A 225 40.01 73.13 -3.82
N ARG A 226 41.32 72.87 -3.89
CA ARG A 226 42.38 73.68 -3.28
C ARG A 226 42.71 74.93 -4.12
N ILE A 227 42.24 75.01 -5.37
CA ILE A 227 42.46 76.14 -6.26
C ILE A 227 41.72 77.36 -5.67
N LYS A 228 42.49 78.36 -5.22
CA LYS A 228 42.07 79.66 -4.66
C LYS A 228 40.99 80.45 -5.44
N ALA A 229 40.53 79.97 -6.59
CA ALA A 229 39.60 80.66 -7.47
C ALA A 229 38.12 80.46 -7.09
N LEU A 230 37.77 79.43 -6.31
CA LEU A 230 36.44 79.25 -5.75
C LEU A 230 36.56 79.10 -4.23
N GLU A 231 36.44 80.21 -3.49
CA GLU A 231 36.18 80.21 -2.04
C GLU A 231 34.76 79.64 -1.78
N LEU A 232 34.59 78.35 -2.00
CA LEU A 232 33.39 77.62 -1.63
C LEU A 232 33.60 77.07 -0.21
N ASP A 233 33.07 77.77 0.79
CA ASP A 233 33.01 77.33 2.20
C ASP A 233 32.01 76.16 2.43
N TYR A 234 31.66 75.42 1.37
CA TYR A 234 30.68 74.34 1.42
C TYR A 234 31.36 72.98 1.59
N PRO A 235 30.82 72.10 2.46
CA PRO A 235 31.43 70.81 2.77
C PRO A 235 31.09 69.76 1.69
N ILE A 236 31.61 69.96 0.48
CA ILE A 236 31.44 69.10 -0.71
C ILE A 236 31.92 67.66 -0.43
N ALA A 237 32.82 67.47 0.54
CA ALA A 237 33.23 66.15 1.03
C ALA A 237 32.06 65.21 1.36
N TYR A 238 30.90 65.72 1.82
CA TYR A 238 29.72 64.88 2.10
C TYR A 238 29.10 64.24 0.84
N LEU A 239 29.40 64.70 -0.38
CA LEU A 239 28.99 64.01 -1.61
C LEU A 239 29.64 62.62 -1.73
N LEU A 240 30.75 62.38 -1.02
CA LEU A 240 31.36 61.06 -0.92
C LEU A 240 30.44 60.03 -0.22
N VAL A 241 29.40 60.46 0.51
CA VAL A 241 28.38 59.56 1.07
C VAL A 241 27.72 58.76 -0.05
N THR A 242 27.31 59.40 -1.15
CA THR A 242 26.69 58.73 -2.30
C THR A 242 27.60 57.64 -2.88
N ILE A 243 28.90 57.92 -2.86
CA ILE A 243 29.95 57.04 -3.37
C ILE A 243 30.15 55.82 -2.45
N VAL A 244 30.11 56.03 -1.13
CA VAL A 244 30.18 54.96 -0.13
C VAL A 244 28.89 54.13 -0.07
N VAL A 245 27.73 54.76 -0.25
CA VAL A 245 26.45 54.06 -0.42
C VAL A 245 26.55 53.15 -1.65
N TRP A 246 26.96 53.70 -2.79
CA TRP A 246 27.09 52.93 -4.02
C TRP A 246 28.11 51.78 -3.90
N SER A 247 29.25 51.97 -3.25
CA SER A 247 30.21 50.89 -3.00
C SER A 247 29.62 49.79 -2.12
N SER A 248 28.81 50.16 -1.12
CA SER A 248 28.14 49.21 -0.22
C SER A 248 26.96 48.47 -0.89
N LEU A 249 26.32 49.09 -1.91
CA LEU A 249 25.29 48.45 -2.75
C LEU A 249 25.87 47.43 -3.73
N GLN A 250 27.01 47.75 -4.33
CA GLN A 250 27.61 46.92 -5.39
C GLN A 250 28.44 45.78 -4.80
N PHE A 251 29.32 46.09 -3.85
CA PHE A 251 30.36 45.15 -3.40
C PHE A 251 30.02 44.43 -2.09
N GLY A 252 30.91 43.54 -1.67
CA GLY A 252 30.82 42.84 -0.40
C GLY A 252 31.37 43.67 0.77
N ALA A 253 31.32 43.07 1.97
CA ALA A 253 31.82 43.71 3.19
C ALA A 253 33.32 44.04 3.13
N ARG A 254 34.12 43.25 2.42
CA ARG A 254 35.57 43.45 2.29
C ARG A 254 35.90 44.69 1.48
N GLU A 255 35.27 44.81 0.32
CA GLU A 255 35.57 45.87 -0.63
C GLU A 255 34.94 47.19 -0.17
N SER A 256 33.73 47.14 0.40
CA SER A 256 33.08 48.31 1.02
C SER A 256 33.89 48.84 2.21
N SER A 257 34.36 47.97 3.12
CA SER A 257 35.20 48.39 4.26
C SER A 257 36.58 48.90 3.84
N LEU A 258 37.19 48.32 2.81
CA LEU A 258 38.45 48.82 2.23
C LEU A 258 38.25 50.22 1.63
N ALA A 259 37.20 50.41 0.82
CA ALA A 259 36.88 51.71 0.24
C ALA A 259 36.66 52.77 1.33
N LEU A 260 35.87 52.45 2.35
CA LEU A 260 35.62 53.34 3.49
C LEU A 260 36.91 53.70 4.24
N THR A 261 37.80 52.72 4.48
CA THR A 261 39.10 52.95 5.15
C THR A 261 40.01 53.84 4.31
N LEU A 262 40.08 53.64 2.99
CA LEU A 262 40.87 54.46 2.08
C LEU A 262 40.34 55.89 1.97
N ILE A 263 39.02 56.06 1.83
CA ILE A 263 38.38 57.38 1.80
C ILE A 263 38.65 58.13 3.11
N SER A 264 38.56 57.44 4.24
CA SER A 264 38.85 58.03 5.56
C SER A 264 40.30 58.45 5.68
N GLY A 265 41.25 57.62 5.23
CA GLY A 265 42.68 57.97 5.21
C GLY A 265 42.99 59.19 4.34
N LEU A 266 42.37 59.28 3.16
CA LEU A 266 42.51 60.44 2.27
C LEU A 266 41.87 61.71 2.85
N ALA A 267 40.72 61.59 3.50
CA ALA A 267 40.07 62.72 4.17
C ALA A 267 40.94 63.27 5.32
N ILE A 268 41.52 62.38 6.12
CA ILE A 268 42.45 62.77 7.19
C ILE A 268 43.72 63.39 6.60
N TRP A 269 44.29 62.78 5.55
CA TRP A 269 45.46 63.34 4.86
C TRP A 269 45.18 64.73 4.27
N GLY A 270 44.04 64.91 3.61
CA GLY A 270 43.59 66.20 3.08
C GLY A 270 43.42 67.25 4.18
N ALA A 271 42.89 66.85 5.33
CA ALA A 271 42.76 67.72 6.50
C ALA A 271 44.14 68.17 7.04
N ILE A 272 45.11 67.26 7.17
CA ILE A 272 46.50 67.58 7.59
C ILE A 272 47.17 68.57 6.64
N GLN A 273 46.91 68.44 5.33
CA GLN A 273 47.47 69.33 4.29
C GLN A 273 46.79 70.71 4.21
N GLY A 274 45.83 71.00 5.11
CA GLY A 274 45.14 72.28 5.18
C GLY A 274 44.01 72.44 4.15
N SER A 275 43.30 71.36 3.80
CA SER A 275 42.10 71.44 2.98
C SER A 275 41.00 72.27 3.67
N THR A 276 40.33 73.15 2.92
CA THR A 276 39.26 74.02 3.43
C THR A 276 37.98 73.27 3.82
N GLN A 277 37.82 72.01 3.40
CA GLN A 277 36.59 71.21 3.57
C GLN A 277 36.18 70.96 5.03
N PHE A 278 37.14 70.97 5.95
CA PHE A 278 36.90 70.79 7.40
C PHE A 278 37.55 71.90 8.22
N SER A 279 37.92 73.01 7.59
CA SER A 279 38.55 74.14 8.28
C SER A 279 37.50 74.95 9.04
N ALA A 280 37.73 75.17 10.33
CA ALA A 280 36.89 76.00 11.19
C ALA A 280 37.72 77.03 11.97
N SER A 281 37.06 77.88 12.75
CA SER A 281 37.70 78.92 13.57
C SER A 281 38.65 78.39 14.64
N SER A 282 38.49 77.14 15.07
CA SER A 282 39.38 76.45 16.01
C SER A 282 39.78 75.06 15.50
N ARG A 283 40.94 74.56 15.96
CA ARG A 283 41.44 73.22 15.62
C ARG A 283 40.51 72.13 16.17
N GLU A 284 39.93 72.36 17.33
CA GLU A 284 38.92 71.55 18.00
C GLU A 284 37.68 71.36 17.11
N THR A 285 37.13 72.46 16.60
CA THR A 285 35.93 72.43 15.75
C THR A 285 36.25 71.77 14.40
N SER A 286 37.44 72.01 13.87
CA SER A 286 37.91 71.38 12.63
C SER A 286 38.02 69.85 12.79
N LEU A 287 38.54 69.40 13.94
CA LEU A 287 38.59 67.99 14.35
C LEU A 287 37.19 67.38 14.48
N LEU A 288 36.26 68.08 15.14
CA LEU A 288 34.86 67.62 15.27
C LEU A 288 34.16 67.51 13.91
N LEU A 289 34.40 68.43 12.97
CA LEU A 289 33.84 68.37 11.62
C LEU A 289 34.35 67.14 10.85
N LEU A 290 35.66 66.88 10.91
CA LEU A 290 36.26 65.68 10.32
C LEU A 290 35.69 64.41 10.95
N GLN A 291 35.62 64.34 12.28
CA GLN A 291 35.06 63.18 13.00
C GLN A 291 33.57 62.97 12.71
N SER A 292 32.80 64.05 12.59
CA SER A 292 31.37 63.98 12.22
C SER A 292 31.20 63.44 10.80
N PHE A 293 32.03 63.88 9.85
CA PHE A 293 32.05 63.36 8.49
C PHE A 293 32.39 61.86 8.47
N LEU A 294 33.46 61.44 9.15
CA LEU A 294 33.87 60.03 9.22
C LEU A 294 32.81 59.15 9.91
N SER A 295 32.11 59.70 10.90
CA SER A 295 31.01 59.01 11.59
C SER A 295 29.83 58.81 10.65
N ALA A 296 29.41 59.86 9.95
CA ALA A 296 28.32 59.79 8.98
C ALA A 296 28.63 58.77 7.87
N MET A 297 29.85 58.77 7.35
CA MET A 297 30.31 57.85 6.31
C MET A 297 30.32 56.39 6.79
N SER A 298 30.88 56.14 7.97
CA SER A 298 30.99 54.78 8.51
C SER A 298 29.62 54.17 8.88
N ILE A 299 28.77 54.93 9.56
CA ILE A 299 27.41 54.50 9.92
C ILE A 299 26.59 54.22 8.66
N THR A 300 26.63 55.13 7.68
CA THR A 300 25.89 54.96 6.42
C THR A 300 26.37 53.74 5.65
N SER A 301 27.69 53.53 5.56
CA SER A 301 28.28 52.37 4.90
C SER A 301 27.80 51.06 5.54
N LEU A 302 27.86 50.96 6.87
CA LEU A 302 27.49 49.75 7.60
C LEU A 302 26.00 49.43 7.48
N LEU A 303 25.12 50.44 7.56
CA LEU A 303 23.68 50.27 7.42
C LEU A 303 23.28 49.86 6.00
N VAL A 304 23.84 50.51 4.98
CA VAL A 304 23.57 50.14 3.58
C VAL A 304 24.08 48.74 3.28
N LEU A 305 25.30 48.42 3.74
CA LEU A 305 25.85 47.07 3.61
C LEU A 305 24.94 46.02 4.23
N SER A 306 24.34 46.31 5.40
CA SER A 306 23.42 45.35 6.01
C SER A 306 22.10 45.19 5.28
N VAL A 307 21.51 46.28 4.79
CA VAL A 307 20.27 46.22 4.00
C VAL A 307 20.47 45.39 2.72
N VAL A 308 21.60 45.59 2.04
CA VAL A 308 21.94 44.84 0.82
C VAL A 308 22.12 43.36 1.11
N ARG A 309 22.79 43.03 2.22
CA ARG A 309 23.01 41.64 2.63
C ARG A 309 21.70 40.95 3.01
N GLU A 310 20.87 41.61 3.81
CA GLU A 310 19.57 41.13 4.22
C GLU A 310 18.66 40.86 3.00
N ARG A 311 18.65 41.78 2.02
CA ARG A 311 17.96 41.61 0.73
C ARG A 311 18.49 40.42 -0.07
N ARG A 312 19.82 40.31 -0.26
CA ARG A 312 20.44 39.21 -1.02
C ARG A 312 20.23 37.84 -0.37
N GLU A 313 20.09 37.77 0.95
CA GLU A 313 19.73 36.53 1.66
C GLU A 313 18.24 36.20 1.55
N ALA A 314 17.36 37.20 1.58
CA ALA A 314 15.94 37.00 1.32
C ALA A 314 15.69 36.50 -0.11
N GLU A 315 16.35 37.10 -1.10
CA GLU A 315 16.26 36.69 -2.51
C GLU A 315 16.74 35.25 -2.74
N ARG A 316 17.88 34.87 -2.13
CA ARG A 316 18.37 33.48 -2.20
C ARG A 316 17.41 32.48 -1.57
N ARG A 317 16.80 32.83 -0.43
CA ARG A 317 15.78 31.97 0.22
C ARG A 317 14.53 31.84 -0.65
N LEU A 318 14.08 32.92 -1.27
CA LEU A 318 12.94 32.91 -2.17
C LEU A 318 13.19 32.02 -3.40
N LEU A 319 14.34 32.18 -4.07
CA LEU A 319 14.71 31.35 -5.22
C LEU A 319 14.80 29.86 -4.86
N HIS A 320 15.37 29.54 -3.70
CA HIS A 320 15.45 28.15 -3.25
C HIS A 320 14.06 27.55 -2.99
N SER A 321 13.19 28.28 -2.27
CA SER A 321 11.83 27.84 -1.98
C SER A 321 10.97 27.72 -3.24
N HIS A 322 11.16 28.60 -4.22
CA HIS A 322 10.47 28.52 -5.50
C HIS A 322 10.84 27.25 -6.28
N GLY A 323 12.14 26.92 -6.36
CA GLY A 323 12.59 25.68 -7.03
C GLY A 323 12.11 24.40 -6.34
N GLU A 324 12.03 24.40 -5.00
CA GLU A 324 11.43 23.29 -4.24
C GLU A 324 9.94 23.15 -4.57
N LEU A 325 9.20 24.26 -4.61
CA LEU A 325 7.78 24.27 -4.91
C LEU A 325 7.49 23.77 -6.35
N GLU A 326 8.27 24.22 -7.34
CA GLU A 326 8.14 23.76 -8.73
C GLU A 326 8.36 22.24 -8.85
N THR A 327 9.34 21.71 -8.12
CA THR A 327 9.62 20.27 -8.07
C THR A 327 8.42 19.51 -7.48
N LEU A 328 7.90 19.96 -6.33
CA LEU A 328 6.73 19.36 -5.69
C LEU A 328 5.47 19.41 -6.56
N VAL A 329 5.21 20.54 -7.23
CA VAL A 329 4.06 20.69 -8.14
C VAL A 329 4.17 19.71 -9.30
N THR A 330 5.37 19.55 -9.85
CA THR A 330 5.62 18.61 -10.96
C THR A 330 5.40 17.16 -10.52
N GLU A 331 5.93 16.76 -9.36
CA GLU A 331 5.72 15.43 -8.79
C GLU A 331 4.24 15.14 -8.53
N ARG A 332 3.51 16.08 -7.90
CA ARG A 332 2.08 15.94 -7.64
C ARG A 332 1.24 15.87 -8.91
N THR A 333 1.60 16.65 -9.93
CA THR A 333 0.90 16.61 -11.22
C THR A 333 1.08 15.24 -11.88
N LEU A 334 2.30 14.69 -11.86
CA LEU A 334 2.60 13.36 -12.41
C LEU A 334 1.84 12.24 -11.65
N GLU A 335 1.80 12.30 -10.32
CA GLU A 335 1.05 11.37 -9.47
C GLU A 335 -0.44 11.41 -9.79
N LEU A 336 -1.03 12.62 -9.88
CA LEU A 336 -2.43 12.80 -10.21
C LEU A 336 -2.77 12.26 -11.61
N THR A 337 -1.91 12.50 -12.61
CA THR A 337 -2.09 11.95 -13.96
C THR A 337 -2.07 10.42 -13.94
N ARG A 338 -1.15 9.79 -13.19
CA ARG A 338 -1.12 8.32 -13.05
C ARG A 338 -2.38 7.78 -12.38
N SER A 339 -2.86 8.42 -11.32
CA SER A 339 -4.10 8.02 -10.66
C SER A 339 -5.31 8.15 -11.58
N ASN A 340 -5.41 9.24 -12.36
CA ASN A 340 -6.49 9.42 -13.33
C ASN A 340 -6.45 8.33 -14.41
N VAL A 341 -5.29 8.05 -15.00
CA VAL A 341 -5.15 6.97 -15.99
C VAL A 341 -5.53 5.61 -15.40
N SER A 342 -5.11 5.32 -14.17
CA SER A 342 -5.47 4.07 -13.50
C SER A 342 -6.96 3.95 -13.20
N LEU A 343 -7.63 5.06 -12.87
CA LEU A 343 -9.09 5.11 -12.70
C LEU A 343 -9.80 4.85 -14.03
N ASP A 344 -9.39 5.53 -15.10
CA ASP A 344 -9.96 5.34 -16.45
C ASP A 344 -9.80 3.88 -16.93
N GLU A 345 -8.63 3.26 -16.71
CA GLU A 345 -8.39 1.86 -17.05
C GLU A 345 -9.28 0.90 -16.24
N THR A 346 -9.48 1.19 -14.96
CA THR A 346 -10.31 0.40 -14.06
C THR A 346 -11.79 0.51 -14.45
N GLU A 347 -12.27 1.72 -14.72
CA GLU A 347 -13.64 1.97 -15.19
C GLU A 347 -13.88 1.27 -16.55
N ALA A 348 -12.95 1.43 -17.50
CA ALA A 348 -13.02 0.75 -18.79
C ALA A 348 -12.98 -0.78 -18.66
N ARG A 349 -12.27 -1.33 -17.68
CA ARG A 349 -12.25 -2.76 -17.38
C ARG A 349 -13.60 -3.24 -16.84
N TYR A 350 -14.18 -2.55 -15.86
CA TYR A 350 -15.49 -2.91 -15.31
C TYR A 350 -16.60 -2.82 -16.37
N LYS A 351 -16.59 -1.76 -17.18
CA LYS A 351 -17.51 -1.62 -18.30
C LYS A 351 -17.36 -2.78 -19.29
N ARG A 352 -16.14 -3.11 -19.71
CA ARG A 352 -15.90 -4.27 -20.59
C ARG A 352 -16.38 -5.59 -19.98
N LEU A 353 -16.18 -5.82 -18.68
CA LEU A 353 -16.68 -7.01 -18.01
C LEU A 353 -18.21 -7.04 -18.04
N PHE A 354 -18.87 -5.96 -17.60
CA PHE A 354 -20.33 -5.84 -17.63
C PHE A 354 -20.92 -6.09 -19.02
N GLU A 355 -20.36 -5.46 -20.05
CA GLU A 355 -20.87 -5.56 -21.43
C GLU A 355 -20.72 -6.95 -22.05
N ASN A 356 -19.69 -7.72 -21.67
CA ASN A 356 -19.35 -8.98 -22.34
C ASN A 356 -19.69 -10.24 -21.52
N VAL A 357 -20.31 -10.11 -20.35
CA VAL A 357 -20.83 -11.26 -19.61
C VAL A 357 -21.94 -11.93 -20.43
N PRO A 358 -21.91 -13.26 -20.66
CA PRO A 358 -22.87 -13.99 -21.48
C PRO A 358 -24.19 -14.28 -20.73
N ILE A 359 -24.65 -13.33 -19.92
CA ILE A 359 -25.92 -13.33 -19.20
C ILE A 359 -26.49 -11.93 -19.36
N GLY A 360 -27.78 -11.80 -19.65
CA GLY A 360 -28.42 -10.49 -19.72
C GLY A 360 -28.46 -9.86 -18.33
N ILE A 361 -27.88 -8.67 -18.14
CA ILE A 361 -27.91 -7.93 -16.88
C ILE A 361 -28.61 -6.59 -17.12
N PHE A 362 -29.58 -6.28 -16.25
CA PHE A 362 -30.31 -5.02 -16.21
C PHE A 362 -30.18 -4.43 -14.82
N GLU A 363 -29.74 -3.19 -14.73
CA GLU A 363 -29.89 -2.39 -13.52
C GLU A 363 -31.25 -1.72 -13.55
N CYS A 364 -32.03 -1.87 -12.49
CA CYS A 364 -33.38 -1.33 -12.39
C CYS A 364 -33.53 -0.45 -11.15
N ASP A 365 -34.21 0.68 -11.31
CA ASP A 365 -34.65 1.57 -10.24
C ASP A 365 -36.06 1.18 -9.79
N TYR A 366 -36.16 0.72 -8.54
CA TYR A 366 -37.38 0.33 -7.85
C TYR A 366 -37.79 1.35 -6.79
N SER A 367 -37.17 2.54 -6.73
CA SER A 367 -37.43 3.55 -5.69
C SER A 367 -38.91 3.93 -5.58
N ARG A 368 -39.60 3.99 -6.72
CA ARG A 368 -41.04 4.28 -6.76
C ARG A 368 -41.89 3.10 -6.29
N VAL A 369 -41.50 1.87 -6.60
CA VAL A 369 -42.15 0.65 -6.07
C VAL A 369 -42.02 0.60 -4.56
N LYS A 370 -40.83 0.93 -4.03
CA LYS A 370 -40.62 1.05 -2.59
C LYS A 370 -41.55 2.09 -1.96
N ALA A 371 -41.67 3.28 -2.54
CA ALA A 371 -42.59 4.31 -2.06
C ALA A 371 -44.05 3.83 -2.07
N LEU A 372 -44.47 3.07 -3.09
CA LEU A 372 -45.81 2.47 -3.16
C LEU A 372 -46.02 1.45 -2.03
N LEU A 373 -45.05 0.57 -1.79
CA LEU A 373 -45.11 -0.43 -0.71
C LEU A 373 -45.10 0.21 0.69
N ASP A 374 -44.30 1.26 0.88
CA ASP A 374 -44.21 2.00 2.13
C ASP A 374 -45.49 2.82 2.42
N SER A 375 -46.30 3.14 1.40
CA SER A 375 -47.56 3.86 1.56
C SER A 375 -48.76 2.97 1.95
N LEU A 376 -48.61 1.65 1.87
CA LEU A 376 -49.65 0.71 2.28
C LEU A 376 -49.79 0.65 3.81
N PRO A 377 -51.01 0.48 4.34
CA PRO A 377 -51.19 0.32 5.78
C PRO A 377 -50.55 -1.00 6.25
N PRO A 378 -50.18 -1.10 7.54
CA PRO A 378 -49.62 -2.32 8.10
C PRO A 378 -50.65 -3.46 8.01
N MET A 379 -50.27 -4.54 7.34
CA MET A 379 -51.08 -5.75 7.16
C MET A 379 -50.22 -6.98 7.47
N GLY A 380 -50.82 -8.05 7.99
CA GLY A 380 -50.12 -9.32 8.16
C GLY A 380 -49.80 -10.00 6.82
N ASN A 381 -48.81 -10.90 6.78
CA ASN A 381 -48.32 -11.54 5.55
C ASN A 381 -49.43 -12.14 4.67
N MET A 382 -50.34 -12.92 5.27
CA MET A 382 -51.46 -13.56 4.54
C MET A 382 -52.48 -12.53 4.02
N GLN A 383 -52.69 -11.43 4.75
CA GLN A 383 -53.57 -10.34 4.30
C GLN A 383 -52.95 -9.58 3.14
N PHE A 384 -51.63 -9.33 3.20
CA PHE A 384 -50.89 -8.68 2.13
C PHE A 384 -50.88 -9.51 0.84
N TYR A 385 -50.63 -10.83 0.94
CA TYR A 385 -50.71 -11.72 -0.23
C TYR A 385 -52.10 -11.67 -0.88
N ARG A 386 -53.17 -11.76 -0.07
CA ARG A 386 -54.55 -11.63 -0.57
C ARG A 386 -54.84 -10.25 -1.16
N PHE A 387 -54.26 -9.18 -0.63
CA PHE A 387 -54.36 -7.83 -1.18
C PHE A 387 -53.75 -7.77 -2.57
N LEU A 388 -52.53 -8.28 -2.77
CA LEU A 388 -51.87 -8.29 -4.08
C LEU A 388 -52.71 -9.05 -5.12
N SER A 389 -53.24 -10.23 -4.76
CA SER A 389 -54.09 -11.02 -5.67
C SER A 389 -55.44 -10.36 -6.02
N LYS A 390 -56.00 -9.55 -5.11
CA LYS A 390 -57.31 -8.89 -5.31
C LYS A 390 -57.21 -7.48 -5.92
N ASN A 391 -56.01 -6.91 -6.02
CA ASN A 391 -55.79 -5.53 -6.51
C ASN A 391 -54.85 -5.50 -7.72
N PRO A 392 -55.30 -5.94 -8.91
CA PRO A 392 -54.47 -5.98 -10.12
C PRO A 392 -54.07 -4.57 -10.61
N GLU A 393 -54.83 -3.53 -10.29
CA GLU A 393 -54.48 -2.12 -10.56
C GLU A 393 -53.17 -1.72 -9.86
N PHE A 394 -53.04 -2.04 -8.57
CA PHE A 394 -51.83 -1.77 -7.79
C PHE A 394 -50.61 -2.51 -8.35
N MET A 395 -50.79 -3.77 -8.76
CA MET A 395 -49.73 -4.55 -9.40
C MET A 395 -49.27 -3.94 -10.72
N ARG A 396 -50.21 -3.44 -11.55
CA ARG A 396 -49.86 -2.71 -12.78
C ARG A 396 -49.11 -1.42 -12.50
N GLU A 397 -49.48 -0.68 -11.46
CA GLU A 397 -48.79 0.55 -11.06
C GLU A 397 -47.36 0.26 -10.58
N CYS A 398 -47.17 -0.78 -9.76
CA CYS A 398 -45.84 -1.23 -9.35
C CYS A 398 -45.00 -1.61 -10.57
N ALA A 399 -45.55 -2.39 -11.50
CA ALA A 399 -44.83 -2.83 -12.69
C ALA A 399 -44.41 -1.65 -13.58
N ARG A 400 -45.31 -0.67 -13.82
CA ARG A 400 -45.01 0.55 -14.58
C ARG A 400 -44.02 1.50 -13.90
N SER A 401 -43.85 1.37 -12.59
CA SER A 401 -42.95 2.20 -11.79
C SER A 401 -41.50 1.73 -11.83
N ILE A 402 -41.24 0.51 -12.30
CA ILE A 402 -39.88 -0.01 -12.45
C ILE A 402 -39.26 0.60 -13.70
N ARG A 403 -38.07 1.16 -13.55
CA ARG A 403 -37.31 1.76 -14.65
C ARG A 403 -35.98 1.05 -14.79
N VAL A 404 -35.65 0.59 -15.99
CA VAL A 404 -34.30 0.13 -16.29
C VAL A 404 -33.38 1.35 -16.42
N VAL A 405 -32.24 1.31 -15.73
CA VAL A 405 -31.21 2.35 -15.68
C VAL A 405 -30.11 2.05 -16.70
N ASP A 406 -29.64 0.81 -16.73
CA ASP A 406 -28.65 0.32 -17.70
C ASP A 406 -28.89 -1.17 -18.00
N ALA A 407 -28.36 -1.63 -19.13
CA ALA A 407 -28.38 -3.03 -19.53
C ALA A 407 -27.10 -3.37 -20.30
N ASN A 408 -26.59 -4.60 -20.19
CA ASN A 408 -25.40 -5.01 -20.94
C ASN A 408 -25.71 -5.42 -22.40
N LEU A 409 -24.69 -5.57 -23.24
CA LEU A 409 -24.88 -5.99 -24.65
C LEU A 409 -25.56 -7.36 -24.80
N GLU A 410 -25.35 -8.29 -23.87
CA GLU A 410 -26.00 -9.60 -23.95
C GLU A 410 -27.53 -9.49 -23.84
N THR A 411 -28.00 -8.54 -23.02
CA THR A 411 -29.41 -8.19 -22.95
C THR A 411 -29.95 -7.72 -24.31
N VAL A 412 -29.20 -6.86 -24.99
CA VAL A 412 -29.57 -6.32 -26.32
C VAL A 412 -29.74 -7.47 -27.33
N LYS A 413 -28.87 -8.48 -27.27
CA LYS A 413 -28.96 -9.68 -28.11
C LYS A 413 -30.16 -10.55 -27.74
N MET A 414 -30.34 -10.85 -26.45
CA MET A 414 -31.43 -11.69 -25.95
C MET A 414 -32.80 -11.13 -26.32
N PHE A 415 -33.00 -9.82 -26.19
CA PHE A 415 -34.25 -9.15 -26.57
C PHE A 415 -34.33 -8.77 -28.05
N LYS A 416 -33.29 -9.08 -28.85
CA LYS A 416 -33.18 -8.80 -30.28
C LYS A 416 -33.49 -7.33 -30.63
N THR A 417 -32.79 -6.45 -29.91
CA THR A 417 -32.91 -4.99 -30.08
C THR A 417 -31.69 -4.38 -30.76
N ASP A 418 -31.87 -3.21 -31.35
CA ASP A 418 -30.79 -2.49 -32.03
C ASP A 418 -29.88 -1.70 -31.07
N SER A 419 -30.36 -1.35 -29.87
CA SER A 419 -29.59 -0.58 -28.88
C SER A 419 -30.03 -0.85 -27.44
N LYS A 420 -29.18 -0.42 -26.48
CA LYS A 420 -29.53 -0.46 -25.06
C LYS A 420 -30.76 0.36 -24.75
N GLU A 421 -30.91 1.54 -25.36
CA GLU A 421 -32.06 2.41 -25.18
C GLU A 421 -33.37 1.73 -25.63
N ALA A 422 -33.32 0.89 -26.66
CA ALA A 422 -34.47 0.09 -27.08
C ALA A 422 -34.85 -0.97 -26.03
N VAL A 423 -33.88 -1.60 -25.35
CA VAL A 423 -34.15 -2.49 -24.20
C VAL A 423 -34.88 -1.74 -23.08
N LEU A 424 -34.49 -0.49 -22.80
CA LEU A 424 -35.16 0.36 -21.80
C LEU A 424 -36.64 0.64 -22.15
N GLN A 425 -37.00 0.58 -23.43
CA GLN A 425 -38.38 0.75 -23.89
C GLN A 425 -39.17 -0.56 -23.88
N ILE A 426 -38.55 -1.68 -24.25
CA ILE A 426 -39.21 -3.01 -24.28
C ILE A 426 -39.55 -3.51 -22.89
N THR A 427 -38.72 -3.20 -21.89
CA THR A 427 -39.01 -3.57 -20.50
C THR A 427 -40.32 -2.99 -20.00
N LYS A 428 -40.81 -1.87 -20.54
CA LYS A 428 -42.18 -1.37 -20.27
C LYS A 428 -43.28 -2.34 -20.73
N ASN A 429 -43.03 -3.13 -21.77
CA ASN A 429 -43.94 -4.15 -22.30
C ASN A 429 -43.71 -5.54 -21.67
N ILE A 430 -42.51 -5.81 -21.12
CA ILE A 430 -42.28 -7.01 -20.29
C ILE A 430 -43.26 -7.01 -19.11
N TYR A 431 -43.66 -5.85 -18.59
CA TYR A 431 -44.57 -5.72 -17.46
C TYR A 431 -46.03 -6.11 -17.70
N ASP A 432 -46.37 -6.71 -18.85
CA ASP A 432 -47.64 -7.46 -18.98
C ASP A 432 -47.70 -8.69 -18.03
N ILE A 433 -46.61 -8.98 -17.30
CA ILE A 433 -46.54 -9.86 -16.12
C ILE A 433 -47.47 -9.37 -14.97
N GLY A 434 -48.07 -8.17 -15.04
CA GLY A 434 -49.06 -7.72 -14.05
C GLY A 434 -50.26 -8.66 -13.83
N LYS A 435 -50.46 -9.66 -14.71
CA LYS A 435 -51.42 -10.77 -14.51
C LYS A 435 -50.81 -12.11 -14.09
N SER A 436 -49.48 -12.27 -14.14
CA SER A 436 -48.82 -13.52 -13.75
C SER A 436 -48.72 -13.62 -12.22
N ASN A 437 -48.94 -14.83 -11.71
CA ASN A 437 -48.78 -15.14 -10.28
C ASN A 437 -47.33 -14.89 -9.80
N ASP A 438 -46.36 -14.85 -10.72
CA ASP A 438 -44.93 -14.72 -10.41
C ASP A 438 -44.57 -13.30 -9.97
N PHE A 439 -45.17 -12.26 -10.59
CA PHE A 439 -44.94 -10.88 -10.16
C PHE A 439 -45.61 -10.57 -8.82
N VAL A 440 -46.76 -11.19 -8.53
CA VAL A 440 -47.36 -11.14 -7.18
C VAL A 440 -46.41 -11.75 -6.15
N ASN A 441 -45.81 -12.90 -6.46
CA ASN A 441 -44.82 -13.55 -5.59
C ASN A 441 -43.57 -12.67 -5.41
N LEU A 442 -43.08 -12.02 -6.47
CA LEU A 442 -41.95 -11.09 -6.40
C LEU A 442 -42.23 -9.96 -5.40
N ILE A 443 -43.32 -9.22 -5.58
CA ILE A 443 -43.68 -8.09 -4.70
C ILE A 443 -43.93 -8.56 -3.26
N TYR A 444 -44.55 -9.73 -3.09
CA TYR A 444 -44.74 -10.36 -1.78
C TYR A 444 -43.41 -10.63 -1.08
N CYS A 445 -42.47 -11.28 -1.78
CA CYS A 445 -41.15 -11.60 -1.26
C CYS A 445 -40.30 -10.36 -0.95
N ILE A 446 -40.39 -9.33 -1.78
CA ILE A 446 -39.75 -8.03 -1.53
C ILE A 446 -40.22 -7.44 -0.19
N ARG A 447 -41.53 -7.51 0.11
CA ARG A 447 -42.07 -7.00 1.39
C ARG A 447 -41.59 -7.78 2.61
N LEU A 448 -41.29 -9.08 2.44
CA LEU A 448 -40.72 -9.94 3.48
C LEU A 448 -39.22 -9.69 3.72
N GLY A 449 -38.58 -8.81 2.93
CA GLY A 449 -37.17 -8.48 3.08
C GLY A 449 -36.22 -9.47 2.40
N LEU A 450 -36.72 -10.28 1.46
CA LEU A 450 -35.86 -11.16 0.66
C LEU A 450 -34.99 -10.32 -0.29
N ARG A 451 -33.69 -10.61 -0.32
CA ARG A 451 -32.69 -9.86 -1.11
C ARG A 451 -32.37 -10.51 -2.45
N ALA A 452 -32.75 -11.76 -2.65
CA ALA A 452 -32.54 -12.47 -3.91
C ALA A 452 -33.71 -13.42 -4.19
N LEU A 453 -34.17 -13.46 -5.43
CA LEU A 453 -35.26 -14.30 -5.90
C LEU A 453 -34.93 -14.83 -7.30
N GLU A 454 -35.37 -16.04 -7.60
CA GLU A 454 -35.12 -16.71 -8.87
C GLU A 454 -36.40 -17.39 -9.35
N TYR A 455 -36.75 -17.19 -10.62
CA TYR A 455 -37.96 -17.77 -11.21
C TYR A 455 -37.86 -17.86 -12.73
N ASP A 456 -38.43 -18.92 -13.30
CA ASP A 456 -38.52 -19.13 -14.75
C ASP A 456 -39.74 -18.41 -15.32
N VAL A 457 -39.54 -17.68 -16.43
CA VAL A 457 -40.58 -16.92 -17.12
C VAL A 457 -40.49 -17.09 -18.63
N PHE A 458 -41.62 -16.86 -19.29
CA PHE A 458 -41.66 -16.67 -20.74
C PHE A 458 -41.54 -15.18 -21.05
N LEU A 459 -40.47 -14.81 -21.75
CA LEU A 459 -40.23 -13.45 -22.21
C LEU A 459 -40.52 -13.34 -23.70
N THR A 460 -40.85 -12.13 -24.14
CA THR A 460 -41.11 -11.81 -25.55
C THR A 460 -40.05 -10.81 -26.01
N ALA A 461 -39.31 -11.17 -27.05
CA ALA A 461 -38.32 -10.30 -27.68
C ALA A 461 -39.00 -9.20 -28.54
N HIS A 462 -38.22 -8.23 -29.02
CA HIS A 462 -38.72 -7.12 -29.84
C HIS A 462 -39.44 -7.59 -31.12
N ASP A 463 -38.96 -8.68 -31.72
CA ASP A 463 -39.52 -9.28 -32.93
C ASP A 463 -40.81 -10.10 -32.69
N GLY A 464 -41.27 -10.17 -31.44
CA GLY A 464 -42.45 -10.94 -31.04
C GLY A 464 -42.18 -12.43 -30.77
N SER A 465 -40.95 -12.92 -30.96
CA SER A 465 -40.57 -14.28 -30.59
C SER A 465 -40.59 -14.48 -29.07
N LYS A 466 -41.00 -15.67 -28.63
CA LYS A 466 -41.06 -16.03 -27.21
C LYS A 466 -39.94 -16.98 -26.87
N PHE A 467 -39.28 -16.75 -25.74
CA PHE A 467 -38.23 -17.61 -25.22
C PHE A 467 -38.42 -17.81 -23.71
N GLU A 468 -37.88 -18.91 -23.20
CA GLU A 468 -37.96 -19.26 -21.79
C GLU A 468 -36.66 -18.81 -21.12
N ALA A 469 -36.77 -18.04 -20.03
CA ALA A 469 -35.63 -17.48 -19.33
C ALA A 469 -35.77 -17.62 -17.82
N THR A 470 -34.67 -17.90 -17.14
CA THR A 470 -34.58 -17.76 -15.68
C THR A 470 -34.21 -16.32 -15.35
N LEU A 471 -35.08 -15.64 -14.60
CA LEU A 471 -34.82 -14.32 -14.05
C LEU A 471 -34.37 -14.43 -12.61
N ARG A 472 -33.26 -13.76 -12.29
CA ARG A 472 -32.82 -13.55 -10.92
C ARG A 472 -32.91 -12.08 -10.55
N TRP A 473 -33.68 -11.78 -9.52
CA TRP A 473 -33.81 -10.44 -8.95
C TRP A 473 -32.91 -10.34 -7.72
N SER A 474 -32.07 -9.32 -7.63
CA SER A 474 -31.12 -9.13 -6.53
C SER A 474 -31.09 -7.68 -6.05
N LEU A 475 -31.23 -7.48 -4.73
CA LEU A 475 -31.13 -6.19 -4.06
C LEU A 475 -29.72 -6.04 -3.45
N PRO A 476 -28.87 -5.16 -3.99
CA PRO A 476 -27.58 -4.82 -3.40
C PRO A 476 -27.76 -4.19 -2.01
N PRO A 477 -26.86 -4.48 -1.05
CA PRO A 477 -26.93 -3.91 0.31
C PRO A 477 -26.93 -2.37 0.34
N GLU A 478 -26.18 -1.75 -0.57
CA GLU A 478 -26.05 -0.28 -0.67
C GLU A 478 -27.38 0.39 -1.05
N SER A 479 -28.23 -0.32 -1.80
CA SER A 479 -29.54 0.14 -2.26
C SER A 479 -30.69 -0.29 -1.33
N GLU A 480 -30.43 -0.92 -0.18
CA GLU A 480 -31.48 -1.49 0.68
C GLU A 480 -32.49 -0.45 1.19
N LYS A 481 -32.05 0.80 1.41
CA LYS A 481 -32.92 1.87 1.90
C LYS A 481 -33.72 2.56 0.81
N THR A 482 -33.17 2.66 -0.40
CA THR A 482 -33.73 3.49 -1.49
C THR A 482 -34.38 2.65 -2.57
N PHE A 483 -33.91 1.43 -2.78
CA PHE A 483 -34.20 0.57 -3.93
C PHE A 483 -33.84 1.24 -5.27
N SER A 484 -32.85 2.15 -5.27
CA SER A 484 -32.45 2.93 -6.43
C SER A 484 -31.68 2.13 -7.49
N SER A 485 -31.10 1.01 -7.09
CA SER A 485 -30.37 0.10 -7.98
C SER A 485 -30.61 -1.34 -7.55
N ILE A 486 -31.30 -2.09 -8.41
CA ILE A 486 -31.60 -3.52 -8.31
C ILE A 486 -30.96 -4.19 -9.52
N ILE A 487 -30.28 -5.31 -9.30
CA ILE A 487 -29.69 -6.08 -10.40
C ILE A 487 -30.64 -7.22 -10.76
N VAL A 488 -31.11 -7.22 -12.01
CA VAL A 488 -31.84 -8.35 -12.59
C VAL A 488 -30.92 -9.05 -13.57
N THR A 489 -30.83 -10.37 -13.51
CA THR A 489 -30.13 -11.18 -14.51
C THR A 489 -31.11 -12.09 -15.23
N ALA A 490 -30.94 -12.25 -16.54
CA ALA A 490 -31.72 -13.14 -17.39
C ALA A 490 -30.79 -14.14 -18.09
N GLU A 491 -31.10 -15.42 -17.96
CA GLU A 491 -30.44 -16.52 -18.67
C GLU A 491 -31.48 -17.26 -19.51
N GLU A 492 -31.26 -17.38 -20.82
CA GLU A 492 -32.15 -18.16 -21.67
C GLU A 492 -31.93 -19.67 -21.44
N ILE A 493 -33.02 -20.40 -21.21
CA ILE A 493 -33.00 -21.82 -20.82
C ILE A 493 -33.74 -22.73 -21.82
N THR A 494 -34.17 -22.18 -22.97
CA THR A 494 -34.96 -22.89 -23.99
C THR A 494 -34.27 -24.20 -24.42
N GLU A 495 -33.00 -24.14 -24.83
CA GLU A 495 -32.23 -25.32 -25.28
C GLU A 495 -31.98 -26.32 -24.15
N LYS A 496 -31.63 -25.81 -22.96
CA LYS A 496 -31.35 -26.63 -21.77
C LYS A 496 -32.56 -27.47 -21.39
N LYS A 497 -33.74 -26.85 -21.33
CA LYS A 497 -34.99 -27.56 -21.02
C LYS A 497 -35.37 -28.55 -22.11
N GLU A 498 -35.12 -28.23 -23.38
CA GLU A 498 -35.40 -29.16 -24.47
C GLU A 498 -34.50 -30.40 -24.41
N ALA A 499 -33.19 -30.22 -24.17
CA ALA A 499 -32.27 -31.34 -23.97
C ALA A 499 -32.66 -32.21 -22.76
N GLU A 500 -33.11 -31.60 -21.65
CA GLU A 500 -33.59 -32.34 -20.49
C GLU A 500 -34.86 -33.16 -20.81
N ARG A 501 -35.80 -32.59 -21.58
CA ARG A 501 -37.00 -33.31 -22.04
C ARG A 501 -36.62 -34.49 -22.94
N GLN A 502 -35.70 -34.30 -23.89
CA GLN A 502 -35.21 -35.35 -24.78
C GLN A 502 -34.53 -36.48 -24.01
N LEU A 503 -33.70 -36.14 -23.02
CA LEU A 503 -33.06 -37.13 -22.16
C LEU A 503 -34.09 -37.95 -21.37
N LYS A 504 -35.10 -37.29 -20.77
CA LYS A 504 -36.19 -37.98 -20.06
C LYS A 504 -36.99 -38.89 -20.99
N ALA A 505 -37.23 -38.46 -22.23
CA ALA A 505 -37.89 -39.29 -23.24
C ALA A 505 -37.05 -40.53 -23.61
N SER A 506 -35.75 -40.36 -23.85
CA SER A 506 -34.83 -41.47 -24.17
C SER A 506 -34.69 -42.47 -23.03
N LEU A 507 -34.65 -42.01 -21.77
CA LEU A 507 -34.66 -42.90 -20.60
C LEU A 507 -35.95 -43.74 -20.57
N ARG A 508 -37.10 -43.11 -20.80
CA ARG A 508 -38.38 -43.81 -20.82
C ARG A 508 -38.47 -44.84 -21.96
N GLU A 509 -37.88 -44.55 -23.12
CA GLU A 509 -37.81 -45.49 -24.24
C GLU A 509 -36.96 -46.72 -23.89
N LYS A 510 -35.79 -46.51 -23.26
CA LYS A 510 -34.94 -47.61 -22.78
C LYS A 510 -35.65 -48.50 -21.77
N ASP A 511 -36.40 -47.92 -20.83
CA ASP A 511 -37.17 -48.68 -19.83
C ASP A 511 -38.24 -49.59 -20.48
N VAL A 512 -38.92 -49.09 -21.51
CA VAL A 512 -39.91 -49.87 -22.26
C VAL A 512 -39.23 -50.99 -23.06
N MET A 513 -38.08 -50.70 -23.69
CA MET A 513 -37.32 -51.68 -24.46
C MET A 513 -36.81 -52.83 -23.58
N LEU A 514 -36.32 -52.54 -22.37
CA LEU A 514 -35.91 -53.58 -21.42
C LEU A 514 -37.06 -54.53 -21.09
N LYS A 515 -38.27 -54.00 -20.79
CA LYS A 515 -39.45 -54.83 -20.52
C LYS A 515 -39.80 -55.75 -21.70
N GLU A 516 -39.73 -55.25 -22.93
CA GLU A 516 -40.00 -56.05 -24.14
C GLU A 516 -38.98 -57.20 -24.33
N ILE A 517 -37.69 -56.96 -24.06
CA ILE A 517 -36.67 -58.01 -24.08
C ILE A 517 -37.04 -59.11 -23.09
N HIS A 518 -37.46 -58.76 -21.87
CA HIS A 518 -37.84 -59.76 -20.86
C HIS A 518 -39.02 -60.62 -21.30
N HIS A 519 -40.03 -60.01 -21.90
CA HIS A 519 -41.16 -60.75 -22.47
C HIS A 519 -40.71 -61.71 -23.58
N ARG A 520 -39.78 -61.30 -24.45
CA ARG A 520 -39.25 -62.15 -25.53
C ARG A 520 -38.44 -63.33 -25.00
N VAL A 521 -37.60 -63.13 -24.00
CA VAL A 521 -36.81 -64.22 -23.39
C VAL A 521 -37.74 -65.29 -22.80
N LYS A 522 -38.80 -64.87 -22.08
CA LYS A 522 -39.82 -65.79 -21.58
C LYS A 522 -40.49 -66.58 -22.71
N ASN A 523 -40.91 -65.91 -23.77
CA ASN A 523 -41.55 -66.56 -24.92
C ASN A 523 -40.60 -67.56 -25.62
N ASN A 524 -39.31 -67.21 -25.76
CA ASN A 524 -38.31 -68.09 -26.35
C ASN A 524 -38.09 -69.36 -25.49
N LEU A 525 -37.98 -69.22 -24.18
CA LEU A 525 -37.86 -70.37 -23.27
C LEU A 525 -39.09 -71.28 -23.34
N GLN A 526 -40.30 -70.72 -23.45
CA GLN A 526 -41.53 -71.50 -23.63
C GLN A 526 -41.58 -72.25 -24.97
N ALA A 527 -41.12 -71.62 -26.06
CA ALA A 527 -41.03 -72.25 -27.37
C ALA A 527 -40.03 -73.42 -27.37
N ILE A 528 -38.85 -73.23 -26.77
CA ILE A 528 -37.84 -74.30 -26.62
C ILE A 528 -38.42 -75.44 -25.78
N SER A 529 -39.06 -75.14 -24.65
CA SER A 529 -39.70 -76.16 -23.81
C SER A 529 -40.73 -77.00 -24.59
N SER A 530 -41.51 -76.37 -25.46
CA SER A 530 -42.54 -77.04 -26.27
C SER A 530 -41.92 -77.96 -27.34
N LEU A 531 -40.82 -77.53 -27.98
CA LEU A 531 -40.07 -78.36 -28.93
C LEU A 531 -39.47 -79.60 -28.25
N PHE A 532 -38.95 -79.44 -27.03
CA PHE A 532 -38.43 -80.55 -26.23
C PHE A 532 -39.54 -81.55 -25.85
N SER A 533 -40.74 -81.07 -25.48
CA SER A 533 -41.90 -81.95 -25.23
C SER A 533 -42.27 -82.76 -26.48
N LEU A 534 -42.35 -82.08 -27.63
CA LEU A 534 -42.64 -82.76 -28.90
C LEU A 534 -41.57 -83.78 -29.25
N GLN A 535 -40.28 -83.46 -29.11
CA GLN A 535 -39.20 -84.42 -29.39
C GLN A 535 -39.18 -85.60 -28.42
N ALA A 536 -39.55 -85.40 -27.15
CA ALA A 536 -39.67 -86.47 -26.17
C ALA A 536 -40.72 -87.51 -26.58
N ASP A 537 -41.83 -87.09 -27.20
CA ASP A 537 -42.91 -87.97 -27.66
C ASP A 537 -42.50 -88.89 -28.83
N TYR A 538 -41.45 -88.54 -29.59
CA TYR A 538 -40.96 -89.32 -30.73
C TYR A 538 -39.80 -90.28 -30.40
N VAL A 539 -39.33 -90.32 -29.14
CA VAL A 539 -38.21 -91.17 -28.74
C VAL A 539 -38.66 -92.33 -27.86
N ASN A 540 -38.36 -93.55 -28.31
CA ASN A 540 -38.74 -94.80 -27.63
C ASN A 540 -37.68 -95.31 -26.64
N ASP A 541 -36.47 -94.72 -26.61
CA ASP A 541 -35.45 -95.07 -25.62
C ASP A 541 -35.79 -94.42 -24.27
N PRO A 542 -36.08 -95.21 -23.21
CA PRO A 542 -36.43 -94.67 -21.89
C PRO A 542 -35.38 -93.71 -21.33
N LYS A 543 -34.09 -93.93 -21.61
CA LYS A 543 -33.01 -93.06 -21.13
C LYS A 543 -33.01 -91.71 -21.81
N VAL A 544 -33.32 -91.67 -23.11
CA VAL A 544 -33.37 -90.42 -23.88
C VAL A 544 -34.65 -89.65 -23.57
N HIS A 545 -35.77 -90.35 -23.36
CA HIS A 545 -37.01 -89.73 -22.90
C HIS A 545 -36.86 -89.07 -21.53
N GLU A 546 -36.19 -89.75 -20.58
CA GLU A 546 -35.86 -89.18 -19.28
C GLU A 546 -34.94 -87.95 -19.39
N ALA A 547 -33.93 -88.00 -20.26
CA ALA A 547 -33.04 -86.87 -20.51
C ALA A 547 -33.77 -85.64 -21.10
N PHE A 548 -34.77 -85.85 -21.96
CA PHE A 548 -35.62 -84.77 -22.48
C PHE A 548 -36.57 -84.21 -21.44
N ALA A 549 -37.22 -85.06 -20.64
CA ALA A 549 -38.05 -84.62 -19.52
C ALA A 549 -37.25 -83.81 -18.50
N GLU A 550 -36.00 -84.19 -18.26
CA GLU A 550 -35.08 -83.44 -17.41
C GLU A 550 -34.71 -82.08 -18.02
N SER A 551 -34.40 -82.05 -19.33
CA SER A 551 -34.11 -80.82 -20.05
C SER A 551 -35.30 -79.85 -20.05
N GLN A 552 -36.51 -80.36 -20.21
CA GLN A 552 -37.75 -79.58 -20.15
C GLN A 552 -37.97 -78.97 -18.76
N ASN A 553 -37.83 -79.76 -17.69
CA ASN A 553 -37.97 -79.27 -16.32
C ASN A 553 -36.94 -78.16 -16.01
N ARG A 554 -35.72 -78.27 -16.54
CA ARG A 554 -34.69 -77.23 -16.43
C ARG A 554 -35.11 -75.94 -17.15
N ILE A 555 -35.54 -76.01 -18.41
CA ILE A 555 -35.99 -74.85 -19.19
C ILE A 555 -37.19 -74.16 -18.53
N GLN A 556 -38.15 -74.94 -18.05
CA GLN A 556 -39.32 -74.42 -17.35
C GLN A 556 -38.92 -73.73 -16.04
N THR A 557 -37.94 -74.29 -15.32
CA THR A 557 -37.37 -73.64 -14.14
C THR A 557 -36.70 -72.33 -14.55
N MET A 558 -35.84 -72.29 -15.58
CA MET A 558 -35.21 -71.04 -16.08
C MET A 558 -36.25 -69.97 -16.44
N ALA A 559 -37.36 -70.36 -17.08
CA ALA A 559 -38.44 -69.44 -17.44
C ALA A 559 -39.12 -68.83 -16.20
N LEU A 560 -39.28 -69.61 -15.13
CA LEU A 560 -39.82 -69.15 -13.84
C LEU A 560 -38.84 -68.24 -13.11
N ILE A 561 -37.53 -68.54 -13.14
CA ILE A 561 -36.49 -67.64 -12.63
C ILE A 561 -36.60 -66.29 -13.33
N HIS A 562 -36.68 -66.31 -14.66
CA HIS A 562 -36.73 -65.10 -15.46
C HIS A 562 -38.00 -64.25 -15.20
N ASP A 563 -39.17 -64.88 -15.05
CA ASP A 563 -40.43 -64.16 -14.79
C ASP A 563 -40.47 -63.50 -13.40
N GLU A 564 -39.88 -64.15 -12.40
CA GLU A 564 -39.94 -63.70 -11.00
C GLU A 564 -38.96 -62.55 -10.69
N LEU A 565 -37.78 -62.53 -11.32
CA LEU A 565 -36.77 -61.49 -11.09
C LEU A 565 -37.16 -60.14 -11.70
N TYR A 566 -37.82 -60.14 -12.86
CA TYR A 566 -38.15 -58.93 -13.62
C TYR A 566 -39.55 -58.34 -13.32
N GLN A 567 -40.36 -59.00 -12.49
CA GLN A 567 -41.61 -58.44 -11.95
C GLN A 567 -41.39 -57.52 -10.73
N SER A 568 -40.18 -57.52 -10.15
CA SER A 568 -39.81 -56.60 -9.07
C SER A 568 -39.61 -55.18 -9.62
N LYS A 569 -40.04 -54.15 -8.86
CA LYS A 569 -39.93 -52.73 -9.30
C LYS A 569 -38.49 -52.22 -9.35
N ASP A 570 -37.55 -52.96 -8.75
CA ASP A 570 -36.17 -52.53 -8.54
C ASP A 570 -35.22 -53.62 -9.04
N LEU A 571 -34.74 -53.46 -10.27
CA LEU A 571 -33.94 -54.46 -10.98
C LEU A 571 -32.50 -54.57 -10.44
N GLY A 572 -32.10 -53.65 -9.57
CA GLY A 572 -30.75 -53.59 -9.00
C GLY A 572 -30.51 -54.51 -7.80
N ASP A 573 -31.56 -54.90 -7.05
CA ASP A 573 -31.36 -55.56 -5.75
C ASP A 573 -32.45 -56.61 -5.46
N ILE A 574 -32.18 -57.88 -5.81
CA ILE A 574 -33.11 -59.00 -5.62
C ILE A 574 -32.90 -59.62 -4.25
N GLU A 575 -33.95 -59.68 -3.42
CA GLU A 575 -33.95 -60.46 -2.17
C GLU A 575 -33.91 -61.97 -2.50
N PHE A 576 -32.69 -62.52 -2.57
CA PHE A 576 -32.42 -63.85 -3.09
C PHE A 576 -32.90 -64.95 -2.14
N SER A 577 -32.94 -64.71 -0.84
CA SER A 577 -33.26 -65.73 0.16
C SER A 577 -34.74 -66.13 0.11
N GLY A 578 -35.64 -65.14 0.00
CA GLY A 578 -37.06 -65.41 -0.26
C GLY A 578 -37.29 -66.03 -1.63
N TYR A 579 -36.54 -65.62 -2.66
CA TYR A 579 -36.59 -66.24 -3.98
C TYR A 579 -36.16 -67.72 -3.95
N ALA A 580 -35.02 -68.04 -3.35
CA ALA A 580 -34.51 -69.40 -3.22
C ALA A 580 -35.49 -70.31 -2.49
N ASN A 581 -36.11 -69.84 -1.41
CA ASN A 581 -37.10 -70.61 -0.66
C ASN A 581 -38.32 -70.98 -1.53
N ARG A 582 -38.82 -70.05 -2.36
CA ARG A 582 -39.92 -70.32 -3.30
C ARG A 582 -39.50 -71.27 -4.42
N LEU A 583 -38.28 -71.11 -4.95
CA LEU A 583 -37.72 -72.01 -5.95
C LEU A 583 -37.61 -73.45 -5.41
N SER A 584 -37.09 -73.63 -4.19
CA SER A 584 -36.99 -74.95 -3.55
C SER A 584 -38.35 -75.63 -3.37
N ALA A 585 -39.38 -74.86 -2.99
CA ALA A 585 -40.75 -75.37 -2.88
C ALA A 585 -41.32 -75.82 -4.23
N LYS A 586 -41.09 -75.05 -5.30
CA LYS A 586 -41.50 -75.39 -6.67
C LYS A 586 -40.81 -76.67 -7.16
N ILE A 587 -39.50 -76.79 -6.97
CA ILE A 587 -38.71 -77.98 -7.36
C ILE A 587 -39.25 -79.22 -6.63
N ARG A 588 -39.47 -79.13 -5.31
CA ARG A 588 -40.05 -80.22 -4.52
C ARG A 588 -41.39 -80.68 -5.09
N SER A 589 -42.25 -79.74 -5.48
CA SER A 589 -43.56 -80.05 -6.10
C SER A 589 -43.42 -80.70 -7.48
N ALA A 590 -42.48 -80.24 -8.31
CA ALA A 590 -42.28 -80.74 -9.67
C ALA A 590 -41.83 -82.21 -9.69
N TYR A 591 -40.91 -82.58 -8.79
CA TYR A 591 -40.43 -83.96 -8.65
C TYR A 591 -41.36 -84.85 -7.79
N LYS A 592 -42.53 -84.35 -7.38
CA LYS A 592 -43.54 -85.07 -6.59
C LYS A 592 -42.97 -85.73 -5.33
N ILE A 593 -42.08 -85.03 -4.63
CA ILE A 593 -41.39 -85.56 -3.45
C ILE A 593 -42.36 -85.64 -2.26
N GLY A 594 -42.57 -86.85 -1.75
CA GLY A 594 -43.46 -87.14 -0.63
C GLY A 594 -43.03 -86.53 0.72
N PRO A 595 -43.83 -86.73 1.78
CA PRO A 595 -43.49 -86.24 3.13
C PRO A 595 -42.28 -86.95 3.74
N ASP A 596 -41.88 -88.09 3.19
CA ASP A 596 -40.79 -88.94 3.70
C ASP A 596 -39.40 -88.30 3.61
N ILE A 597 -39.23 -87.25 2.79
CA ILE A 597 -38.01 -86.45 2.71
C ILE A 597 -38.30 -85.07 3.28
N ARG A 598 -37.66 -84.73 4.41
CA ARG A 598 -37.82 -83.42 5.06
C ARG A 598 -36.90 -82.38 4.42
N LEU A 599 -37.48 -81.36 3.81
CA LEU A 599 -36.75 -80.20 3.30
C LEU A 599 -36.61 -79.14 4.41
N LYS A 600 -35.39 -78.86 4.85
CA LYS A 600 -35.04 -77.82 5.83
C LYS A 600 -34.43 -76.62 5.10
N THR A 601 -34.87 -75.41 5.42
CA THR A 601 -34.35 -74.17 4.81
C THR A 601 -33.84 -73.22 5.89
N GLU A 602 -32.59 -72.81 5.74
CA GLU A 602 -31.90 -71.85 6.61
C GLU A 602 -31.53 -70.62 5.77
N MET A 603 -32.35 -69.58 5.81
CA MET A 603 -32.29 -68.48 4.86
C MET A 603 -31.93 -67.17 5.59
N GLU A 604 -30.66 -66.76 5.54
CA GLU A 604 -30.25 -65.41 5.93
C GLU A 604 -30.60 -64.43 4.81
N ARG A 605 -31.16 -63.24 5.14
CA ARG A 605 -31.58 -62.24 4.14
C ARG A 605 -30.37 -61.73 3.35
N LEU A 606 -30.37 -61.99 2.03
CA LEU A 606 -29.29 -61.62 1.13
C LEU A 606 -29.90 -61.00 -0.13
N ASN A 607 -29.50 -59.77 -0.44
CA ASN A 607 -29.88 -59.14 -1.69
C ASN A 607 -28.74 -59.25 -2.71
N LEU A 608 -29.06 -59.55 -3.97
CA LEU A 608 -28.11 -59.81 -5.05
C LEU A 608 -28.57 -59.15 -6.35
N GLU A 609 -27.61 -58.72 -7.17
CA GLU A 609 -27.88 -58.32 -8.55
C GLU A 609 -28.42 -59.50 -9.38
N VAL A 610 -29.17 -59.20 -10.44
CA VAL A 610 -29.71 -60.19 -11.40
C VAL A 610 -28.59 -61.06 -11.99
N SER A 611 -27.43 -60.45 -12.24
CA SER A 611 -26.23 -61.09 -12.79
C SER A 611 -25.70 -62.25 -11.92
N VAL A 612 -25.95 -62.20 -10.62
CA VAL A 612 -25.52 -63.18 -9.62
C VAL A 612 -26.67 -64.12 -9.22
N ALA A 613 -27.90 -63.58 -9.09
CA ALA A 613 -29.07 -64.34 -8.67
C ALA A 613 -29.46 -65.45 -9.66
N ILE A 614 -29.37 -65.20 -10.97
CA ILE A 614 -29.74 -66.20 -11.99
C ILE A 614 -28.84 -67.44 -11.93
N PRO A 615 -27.49 -67.32 -12.01
CA PRO A 615 -26.61 -68.48 -11.90
C PRO A 615 -26.79 -69.26 -10.59
N LEU A 616 -27.00 -68.57 -9.46
CA LEU A 616 -27.23 -69.23 -8.16
C LEU A 616 -28.55 -70.00 -8.11
N GLY A 617 -29.63 -69.45 -8.68
CA GLY A 617 -30.91 -70.14 -8.78
C GLY A 617 -30.80 -71.43 -9.61
N LEU A 618 -30.00 -71.41 -10.68
CA LEU A 618 -29.72 -72.60 -11.49
C LEU A 618 -28.87 -73.63 -10.75
N ILE A 619 -27.81 -73.20 -10.05
CA ILE A 619 -27.00 -74.08 -9.20
C ILE A 619 -27.88 -74.76 -8.14
N LEU A 620 -28.75 -73.99 -7.47
CA LEU A 620 -29.70 -74.51 -6.50
C LEU A 620 -30.62 -75.56 -7.12
N ASN A 621 -31.13 -75.31 -8.33
CA ASN A 621 -31.99 -76.26 -9.02
C ASN A 621 -31.30 -77.60 -9.30
N GLU A 622 -30.09 -77.57 -9.84
CA GLU A 622 -29.33 -78.77 -10.19
C GLU A 622 -28.98 -79.59 -8.95
N LEU A 623 -28.43 -78.95 -7.92
CA LEU A 623 -28.00 -79.63 -6.70
C LEU A 623 -29.19 -80.18 -5.91
N LEU A 624 -30.28 -79.42 -5.78
CA LEU A 624 -31.48 -79.88 -5.08
C LEU A 624 -32.15 -81.04 -5.82
N THR A 625 -32.19 -80.98 -7.15
CA THR A 625 -32.70 -82.08 -7.99
C THR A 625 -31.86 -83.34 -7.81
N ASN A 626 -30.53 -83.20 -7.79
CA ASN A 626 -29.62 -84.32 -7.54
C ASN A 626 -29.86 -84.97 -6.17
N CYS A 627 -30.07 -84.17 -5.12
CA CYS A 627 -30.43 -84.70 -3.81
C CYS A 627 -31.72 -85.54 -3.87
N PHE A 628 -32.76 -85.05 -4.56
CA PHE A 628 -34.03 -85.77 -4.65
C PHE A 628 -33.97 -87.05 -5.50
N LYS A 629 -33.19 -87.06 -6.59
CA LYS A 629 -33.07 -88.21 -7.48
C LYS A 629 -32.16 -89.30 -6.92
N TYR A 630 -31.01 -88.91 -6.37
CA TYR A 630 -29.90 -89.85 -6.13
C TYR A 630 -29.60 -90.09 -4.65
N ALA A 631 -29.93 -89.16 -3.75
CA ALA A 631 -29.53 -89.29 -2.35
C ALA A 631 -30.32 -90.39 -1.60
N PHE A 632 -31.55 -90.70 -2.03
CA PHE A 632 -32.44 -91.64 -1.32
C PHE A 632 -33.02 -92.74 -2.22
N PRO A 633 -32.20 -93.74 -2.65
CA PRO A 633 -32.70 -94.88 -3.40
C PRO A 633 -33.75 -95.70 -2.61
N SER A 634 -34.63 -96.40 -3.34
CA SER A 634 -35.65 -97.27 -2.73
C SER A 634 -35.03 -98.30 -1.78
N GLY A 635 -35.49 -98.31 -0.52
CA GLY A 635 -34.98 -99.21 0.53
C GLY A 635 -33.79 -98.67 1.33
N PHE A 636 -33.23 -97.51 0.99
CA PHE A 636 -32.13 -96.90 1.73
C PHE A 636 -32.60 -96.29 3.07
N GLN A 637 -31.88 -96.57 4.16
CA GLN A 637 -32.08 -95.98 5.48
C GLN A 637 -30.80 -95.24 5.89
N PRO A 638 -30.85 -93.92 6.14
CA PRO A 638 -29.68 -93.15 6.52
C PRO A 638 -29.22 -93.46 7.95
N GLU A 639 -27.91 -93.35 8.23
CA GLU A 639 -27.37 -93.55 9.59
C GLU A 639 -28.00 -92.61 10.63
N SER A 640 -28.41 -91.42 10.19
CA SER A 640 -29.07 -90.42 11.04
C SER A 640 -30.52 -90.77 11.41
N GLY A 641 -31.13 -91.77 10.75
CA GLY A 641 -32.54 -92.15 10.91
C GLY A 641 -33.56 -91.18 10.30
N GLU A 642 -33.12 -90.04 9.73
CA GLU A 642 -33.98 -89.05 9.08
C GLU A 642 -33.52 -88.79 7.63
N ARG A 643 -34.43 -88.92 6.65
CA ARG A 643 -34.18 -88.48 5.27
C ARG A 643 -34.45 -86.98 5.18
N SER A 644 -33.40 -86.18 5.10
CA SER A 644 -33.52 -84.73 5.03
C SER A 644 -32.57 -84.10 4.02
N VAL A 645 -33.02 -83.02 3.41
CA VAL A 645 -32.20 -82.13 2.58
C VAL A 645 -32.25 -80.74 3.21
N THR A 646 -31.09 -80.14 3.43
CA THR A 646 -30.93 -78.82 4.03
C THR A 646 -30.38 -77.86 2.99
N ILE A 647 -31.03 -76.70 2.86
CA ILE A 647 -30.56 -75.60 2.02
C ILE A 647 -30.23 -74.44 2.95
N ARG A 648 -28.99 -73.98 2.90
CA ARG A 648 -28.53 -72.86 3.71
C ARG A 648 -28.01 -71.73 2.82
N ILE A 649 -28.54 -70.54 3.05
CA ILE A 649 -28.06 -69.28 2.50
C ILE A 649 -27.57 -68.43 3.66
N ALA A 650 -26.30 -68.02 3.59
CA ALA A 650 -25.66 -67.23 4.63
C ALA A 650 -24.76 -66.16 4.02
N LYS A 651 -24.53 -65.08 4.78
CA LYS A 651 -23.53 -64.06 4.45
C LYS A 651 -22.33 -64.21 5.38
N GLU A 652 -21.19 -64.59 4.83
CA GLU A 652 -19.92 -64.74 5.55
C GLU A 652 -18.96 -63.62 5.15
N LYS A 653 -18.90 -62.54 5.97
CA LYS A 653 -18.07 -61.35 5.72
C LYS A 653 -18.32 -60.74 4.33
N ASP A 654 -17.41 -60.98 3.38
CA ASP A 654 -17.41 -60.43 2.01
C ASP A 654 -18.03 -61.40 0.98
N PHE A 655 -18.42 -62.61 1.41
CA PHE A 655 -18.94 -63.66 0.53
C PHE A 655 -20.35 -64.11 0.92
N GLY A 656 -21.13 -64.45 -0.10
CA GLY A 656 -22.37 -65.18 0.06
C GLY A 656 -22.07 -66.67 0.01
N VAL A 657 -22.81 -67.45 0.78
CA VAL A 657 -22.68 -68.90 0.83
C VAL A 657 -24.02 -69.54 0.49
N LEU A 658 -24.00 -70.41 -0.52
CA LEU A 658 -25.08 -71.35 -0.81
C LEU A 658 -24.58 -72.76 -0.48
N GLU A 659 -25.21 -73.41 0.48
CA GLU A 659 -24.88 -74.76 0.91
C GLU A 659 -26.11 -75.66 0.78
N ILE A 660 -25.94 -76.83 0.15
CA ILE A 660 -26.99 -77.83 -0.03
C ILE A 660 -26.44 -79.16 0.47
N SER A 661 -27.12 -79.74 1.44
CA SER A 661 -26.69 -80.94 2.16
C SER A 661 -27.81 -81.96 2.23
N ASP A 662 -27.54 -83.21 1.93
CA ASP A 662 -28.47 -84.34 2.12
C ASP A 662 -27.93 -85.34 3.15
N THR A 663 -28.83 -86.14 3.73
CA THR A 663 -28.50 -87.27 4.60
C THR A 663 -28.51 -88.61 3.86
N GLY A 664 -28.29 -88.61 2.55
CA GLY A 664 -28.47 -89.76 1.68
C GLY A 664 -27.37 -90.82 1.73
N CYS A 665 -27.32 -91.67 0.71
CA CYS A 665 -26.35 -92.76 0.60
C CYS A 665 -24.89 -92.30 0.51
N GLY A 666 -24.66 -91.02 0.17
CA GLY A 666 -23.33 -90.47 -0.07
C GLY A 666 -22.67 -91.03 -1.33
N LEU A 667 -21.49 -90.50 -1.65
CA LEU A 667 -20.64 -90.90 -2.78
C LEU A 667 -19.37 -91.58 -2.23
N SER A 668 -18.90 -92.65 -2.88
CA SER A 668 -17.70 -93.40 -2.46
C SER A 668 -16.42 -92.57 -2.61
N GLY A 669 -15.58 -92.56 -1.58
CA GLY A 669 -14.54 -91.56 -1.33
C GLY A 669 -13.29 -91.53 -2.23
N ASP A 670 -13.27 -92.16 -3.41
CA ASP A 670 -12.11 -92.17 -4.32
C ASP A 670 -12.40 -91.63 -5.73
N SER A 671 -13.60 -91.12 -6.02
CA SER A 671 -13.94 -90.51 -7.33
C SER A 671 -14.38 -89.07 -7.15
N ASP A 672 -13.70 -88.11 -7.80
CA ASP A 672 -14.18 -86.74 -7.90
C ASP A 672 -15.54 -86.77 -8.67
N PRO A 673 -16.66 -86.35 -8.05
CA PRO A 673 -17.96 -86.35 -8.72
C PRO A 673 -18.00 -85.49 -9.99
N PHE A 674 -16.98 -84.65 -10.20
CA PHE A 674 -16.83 -83.82 -11.38
C PHE A 674 -15.98 -84.44 -12.51
N GLU A 675 -15.34 -85.60 -12.31
CA GLU A 675 -14.61 -86.33 -13.36
C GLU A 675 -15.50 -87.28 -14.18
N GLY A 676 -16.75 -87.53 -13.76
CA GLY A 676 -17.74 -88.36 -14.47
C GLY A 676 -18.62 -87.59 -15.47
N PRO A 677 -19.33 -88.27 -16.40
CA PRO A 677 -20.12 -87.65 -17.45
C PRO A 677 -21.51 -87.15 -16.98
N SER A 678 -21.56 -86.31 -15.94
CA SER A 678 -22.80 -85.68 -15.46
C SER A 678 -22.85 -84.21 -15.86
N PHE A 679 -23.65 -83.90 -16.88
CA PHE A 679 -23.85 -82.54 -17.38
C PHE A 679 -24.30 -81.56 -16.29
N GLY A 680 -25.15 -81.99 -15.35
CA GLY A 680 -25.65 -81.14 -14.26
C GLY A 680 -24.54 -80.64 -13.32
N LEU A 681 -23.58 -81.50 -12.98
CA LEU A 681 -22.45 -81.10 -12.13
C LEU A 681 -21.42 -80.25 -12.89
N THR A 682 -21.22 -80.50 -14.19
CA THR A 682 -20.43 -79.61 -15.06
C THR A 682 -21.06 -78.20 -15.12
N LEU A 683 -22.39 -78.11 -15.22
CA LEU A 683 -23.11 -76.84 -15.21
C LEU A 683 -22.90 -76.08 -13.90
N VAL A 684 -22.97 -76.77 -12.76
CA VAL A 684 -22.69 -76.17 -11.44
C VAL A 684 -21.27 -75.58 -11.39
N GLN A 685 -20.27 -76.27 -11.94
CA GLN A 685 -18.90 -75.75 -12.01
C GLN A 685 -18.77 -74.50 -12.91
N VAL A 686 -19.39 -74.53 -14.10
CA VAL A 686 -19.36 -73.41 -15.05
C VAL A 686 -20.02 -72.17 -14.45
N LEU A 687 -21.21 -72.33 -13.86
CA LEU A 687 -21.95 -71.24 -13.22
C LEU A 687 -21.20 -70.71 -11.99
N THR A 688 -20.60 -71.59 -11.18
CA THR A 688 -19.77 -71.15 -10.04
C THR A 688 -18.57 -70.32 -10.51
N ARG A 689 -17.95 -70.68 -11.63
CA ARG A 689 -16.85 -69.90 -12.23
C ARG A 689 -17.32 -68.56 -12.78
N GLN A 690 -18.52 -68.50 -13.40
CA GLN A 690 -19.13 -67.24 -13.85
C GLN A 690 -19.35 -66.27 -12.69
N LEU A 691 -19.74 -66.80 -11.53
CA LEU A 691 -19.86 -66.04 -10.28
C LEU A 691 -18.52 -65.67 -9.63
N LYS A 692 -17.39 -66.03 -10.26
CA LYS A 692 -16.03 -65.95 -9.68
C LYS A 692 -15.96 -66.60 -8.29
N GLY A 693 -16.77 -67.64 -8.07
CA GLY A 693 -16.92 -68.32 -6.79
C GLY A 693 -16.05 -69.56 -6.64
N LYS A 694 -16.08 -70.15 -5.45
CA LYS A 694 -15.42 -71.41 -5.12
C LYS A 694 -16.45 -72.46 -4.71
N LEU A 695 -16.36 -73.64 -5.32
CA LEU A 695 -17.16 -74.82 -5.02
C LEU A 695 -16.34 -75.77 -4.15
N ASP A 696 -16.81 -76.02 -2.93
CA ASP A 696 -16.27 -77.02 -2.01
C ASP A 696 -17.27 -78.18 -1.92
N PHE A 697 -16.79 -79.43 -1.87
CA PHE A 697 -17.61 -80.65 -1.84
C PHE A 697 -17.12 -81.59 -0.72
N SER A 698 -18.05 -82.22 -0.03
CA SER A 698 -17.77 -83.29 0.94
C SER A 698 -18.86 -84.35 0.90
N SER A 699 -18.48 -85.62 0.94
CA SER A 699 -19.43 -86.75 0.95
C SER A 699 -18.86 -87.92 1.72
N SER A 700 -19.73 -88.73 2.33
CA SER A 700 -19.36 -89.94 3.05
C SER A 700 -20.47 -90.97 2.93
N LEU A 701 -20.10 -92.23 2.65
CA LEU A 701 -21.04 -93.35 2.53
C LEU A 701 -21.93 -93.43 3.78
N GLY A 702 -23.25 -93.46 3.59
CA GLY A 702 -24.26 -93.55 4.65
C GLY A 702 -24.54 -92.26 5.41
N LYS A 703 -23.74 -91.20 5.22
CA LYS A 703 -23.83 -89.90 5.92
C LYS A 703 -24.26 -88.74 5.02
N GLY A 704 -24.42 -89.00 3.72
CA GLY A 704 -24.90 -88.04 2.73
C GLY A 704 -23.83 -87.16 2.10
N THR A 705 -24.28 -86.13 1.39
CA THR A 705 -23.44 -85.26 0.55
C THR A 705 -23.70 -83.79 0.83
N THR A 706 -22.64 -82.97 0.86
CA THR A 706 -22.73 -81.53 1.01
C THR A 706 -21.95 -80.81 -0.08
N PHE A 707 -22.62 -79.91 -0.80
CA PHE A 707 -22.03 -78.95 -1.73
C PHE A 707 -22.11 -77.56 -1.12
N ARG A 708 -20.99 -76.83 -1.15
CA ARG A 708 -20.89 -75.47 -0.62
C ARG A 708 -20.28 -74.53 -1.66
N ILE A 709 -21.03 -73.52 -2.06
CA ILE A 709 -20.61 -72.49 -3.02
C ILE A 709 -20.39 -71.19 -2.28
N ARG A 710 -19.20 -70.62 -2.40
CA ARG A 710 -18.86 -69.26 -1.94
C ARG A 710 -18.76 -68.33 -3.13
N PHE A 711 -19.50 -67.23 -3.13
CA PHE A 711 -19.54 -66.26 -4.23
C PHE A 711 -19.40 -64.83 -3.71
N SER A 712 -18.94 -63.92 -4.57
CA SER A 712 -18.82 -62.50 -4.20
C SER A 712 -20.19 -61.85 -4.09
N VAL A 713 -20.43 -61.09 -3.02
CA VAL A 713 -21.66 -60.28 -2.83
C VAL A 713 -21.50 -58.87 -3.43
N SER A 714 -20.31 -58.53 -3.94
CA SER A 714 -19.99 -57.19 -4.45
C SER A 714 -19.24 -57.21 -5.78
N GLN A 715 -19.81 -56.57 -6.80
CA GLN A 715 -19.39 -55.22 -7.19
C GLN A 715 -20.61 -54.32 -7.24
#